data_AF-A0A9X2HG37-F1
#
_entry.id   AF-A0A9X2HG37-F1
#
_cell.length_a   1.000
_cell.length_b   1.000
_cell.length_c   1.000
_cell.angle_alpha   90.00
_cell.angle_beta   90.00
_cell.angle_gamma   90.00
#
_symmetry.space_group_name_H-M   'P 1'
#
loop_
_entity.id
_entity.type
_entity.pdbx_description
1 polymer ?
#
loop_
_entity_poly.entity_id
_entity_poly.type
_entity_poly.pdbx_seq_one_letter_code
_entity_poly.pdbx_strand_id
1 'polypeptide(L)'
;MTLSAAASAREILTRLHDVMASRSAAQAKLNAVVNIIGEALDSEVCSIYLLREGVLELFATRGLAQEAVHVTKLALGEGLTGMIAKNVETLNLDEAAAHPDFAYRPETGEEAFHSFAGVPIIRKERAVGVLAVQHAESRRYEEVEIEALQTVAMVLSELISNAGLVDEAGGGGSTRPQSTATARVPGFKLVEGMAAGAAVFHQPRITIEHTVAEDTEAERHRVYAAFDKMREQIDRMTSQAEFGVGGEHEEILETYKMFAYDEGWGRRINEAIDSGLTAEAAIERVQQRTRMRMREIDDPLLRDRMHDLEDLSNRLLRIVSGQLGTAAQMGLRQDSILIARNLGPAELLEYDRRRLKGVVLEEGSLTAHVTIVARAMGVPVLGRVKDIRRQIAEGDRLLVDGTEGTLVIRPTLAMEEAFDAKLLVTQKRRAAFAALKGEVPITKDGHRVTVMVNAGLRDDVAALDLTGADGIGLFRTEFQFLISATLPQREAQRRLYKDVLDAAGDRPVVFRTVDIGGDKALPYLDHDENGEEENPAMGWRALRLALDRDGLMKVQARALLEAAAGRTLSVMFPMVSEPWEFDQARALFETQRAWLEARGHKLPLQVRYGAMLEVPALAEVLDILLPNLDFLSIGTNDLTQFLFAADRAHPKLAVRYDWLSPSILRFLHRVTSQTHAAGIPVAVCGEMGGRPLEAMALIGLGIERLSITPAAVGPIKAMVRSLDRASLTGTMTQLLAQPPRDMRAALQDWAETNGVELA
;
A
#
# COMPACT_ATOMS: atom_id res chain seq x y z
N MET A 1 9.86 35.44 -33.87
CA MET A 1 9.19 35.31 -32.56
C MET A 1 8.54 33.96 -32.57
N THR A 2 9.09 33.01 -31.82
CA THR A 2 8.49 31.69 -31.60
C THR A 2 7.14 31.88 -30.92
N LEU A 3 6.10 31.28 -31.49
CA LEU A 3 4.76 31.27 -30.88
C LEU A 3 4.85 30.62 -29.50
N SER A 4 4.05 31.08 -28.53
CA SER A 4 3.98 30.40 -27.23
C SER A 4 3.32 29.02 -27.40
N ALA A 5 3.63 28.12 -26.48
CA ALA A 5 3.02 26.79 -26.34
C ALA A 5 1.51 26.74 -26.62
N ALA A 6 0.79 27.62 -25.93
CA ALA A 6 -0.66 27.71 -26.01
C ALA A 6 -1.13 28.25 -27.36
N ALA A 7 -0.35 29.13 -28.01
CA ALA A 7 -0.66 29.65 -29.33
C ALA A 7 -0.47 28.57 -30.41
N SER A 8 0.62 27.80 -30.37
CA SER A 8 0.84 26.68 -31.29
C SER A 8 -0.18 25.57 -31.10
N ALA A 9 -0.48 25.17 -29.85
CA ALA A 9 -1.51 24.15 -29.58
C ALA A 9 -2.91 24.59 -30.03
N ARG A 10 -3.26 25.87 -29.82
CA ARG A 10 -4.54 26.44 -30.27
C ARG A 10 -4.63 26.56 -31.79
N GLU A 11 -3.54 26.92 -32.46
CA GLU A 11 -3.45 26.93 -33.93
C GLU A 11 -3.62 25.52 -34.51
N ILE A 12 -2.91 24.54 -33.95
CA ILE A 12 -3.05 23.12 -34.33
C ILE A 12 -4.50 22.68 -34.11
N LEU A 13 -5.09 22.91 -32.93
CA LEU A 13 -6.47 22.52 -32.64
C LEU A 13 -7.49 23.18 -33.57
N THR A 14 -7.31 24.46 -33.90
CA THR A 14 -8.19 25.18 -34.85
C THR A 14 -8.12 24.55 -36.24
N ARG A 15 -6.91 24.29 -36.74
CA ARG A 15 -6.70 23.63 -38.05
C ARG A 15 -7.21 22.18 -38.04
N LEU A 16 -7.05 21.46 -36.93
CA LEU A 16 -7.57 20.10 -36.76
C LEU A 16 -9.09 20.08 -36.75
N HIS A 17 -9.73 21.03 -36.08
CA HIS A 17 -11.18 21.17 -36.07
C HIS A 17 -11.72 21.36 -37.50
N ASP A 18 -11.09 22.21 -38.32
CA ASP A 18 -11.48 22.38 -39.73
C ASP A 18 -11.33 21.10 -40.56
N VAL A 19 -10.24 20.35 -40.36
CA VAL A 19 -10.03 19.04 -40.98
C VAL A 19 -11.09 18.04 -40.53
N MET A 20 -11.45 18.04 -39.24
CA MET A 20 -12.49 17.18 -38.69
C MET A 20 -13.87 17.51 -39.24
N ALA A 21 -14.21 18.79 -39.39
CA ALA A 21 -15.45 19.28 -39.97
C ALA A 21 -15.56 19.05 -41.48
N SER A 22 -14.43 18.84 -42.17
CA SER A 22 -14.42 18.58 -43.62
C SER A 22 -15.10 17.25 -43.98
N ARG A 23 -15.71 17.16 -45.17
CA ARG A 23 -16.36 15.93 -45.68
C ARG A 23 -15.39 14.89 -46.27
N SER A 24 -14.09 15.02 -45.98
CA SER A 24 -13.04 14.16 -46.51
C SER A 24 -13.11 12.74 -45.92
N ALA A 25 -12.59 11.74 -46.65
CA ALA A 25 -12.44 10.38 -46.13
C ALA A 25 -11.46 10.34 -44.93
N ALA A 26 -11.66 9.40 -44.00
CA ALA A 26 -10.90 9.37 -42.74
C ALA A 26 -9.38 9.26 -42.93
N GLN A 27 -8.93 8.48 -43.93
CA GLN A 27 -7.52 8.39 -44.31
C GLN A 27 -6.95 9.75 -44.78
N ALA A 28 -7.71 10.49 -45.60
CA ALA A 28 -7.30 11.81 -46.06
C ALA A 28 -7.24 12.82 -44.90
N LYS A 29 -8.11 12.67 -43.89
CA LYS A 29 -8.04 13.46 -42.66
C LYS A 29 -6.76 13.14 -41.87
N LEU A 30 -6.44 11.87 -41.63
CA LEU A 30 -5.21 11.48 -40.92
C LEU A 30 -3.94 11.99 -41.64
N ASN A 31 -3.91 11.93 -42.96
CA ASN A 31 -2.81 12.50 -43.77
C ASN A 31 -2.71 14.02 -43.61
N ALA A 32 -3.84 14.74 -43.56
CA ALA A 32 -3.83 16.17 -43.27
C ALA A 32 -3.35 16.46 -41.85
N VAL A 33 -3.74 15.64 -40.86
CA VAL A 33 -3.32 15.79 -39.47
C VAL A 33 -1.80 15.67 -39.31
N VAL A 34 -1.17 14.62 -39.84
CA VAL A 34 0.30 14.48 -39.71
C VAL A 34 1.06 15.63 -40.38
N ASN A 35 0.50 16.23 -41.44
CA ASN A 35 1.10 17.40 -42.07
C ASN A 35 0.98 18.65 -41.20
N ILE A 36 -0.19 18.91 -40.60
CA ILE A 36 -0.43 20.04 -39.70
C ILE A 36 0.48 19.95 -38.47
N ILE A 37 0.59 18.77 -37.86
CA ILE A 37 1.43 18.55 -36.68
C ILE A 37 2.91 18.76 -37.03
N GLY A 38 3.40 18.14 -38.11
CA GLY A 38 4.79 18.29 -38.52
C GLY A 38 5.17 19.73 -38.87
N GLU A 39 4.26 20.50 -39.48
CA GLU A 39 4.44 21.95 -39.72
C GLU A 39 4.49 22.76 -38.42
N ALA A 40 3.56 22.50 -37.50
CA ALA A 40 3.42 23.33 -36.32
C ALA A 40 4.46 23.06 -35.23
N LEU A 41 5.02 21.85 -35.21
CA LEU A 41 6.10 21.45 -34.30
C LEU A 41 7.50 21.53 -34.94
N ASP A 42 7.58 22.00 -36.19
CA ASP A 42 8.82 22.03 -36.99
C ASP A 42 9.56 20.67 -36.97
N SER A 43 8.78 19.58 -37.09
CA SER A 43 9.28 18.20 -37.02
C SER A 43 9.30 17.59 -38.42
N GLU A 44 10.44 17.02 -38.83
CA GLU A 44 10.56 16.40 -40.16
C GLU A 44 9.69 15.15 -40.27
N VAL A 45 9.51 14.41 -39.17
CA VAL A 45 8.63 13.23 -39.10
C VAL A 45 7.44 13.47 -38.19
N CYS A 46 6.27 13.04 -38.66
CA CYS A 46 5.08 12.85 -37.85
C CYS A 46 4.31 11.62 -38.34
N SER A 47 4.01 10.68 -37.46
CA SER A 47 3.43 9.38 -37.79
C SER A 47 2.29 9.00 -36.85
N ILE A 48 1.22 8.41 -37.39
CA ILE A 48 0.08 7.86 -36.65
C ILE A 48 0.04 6.35 -36.87
N TYR A 49 0.15 5.60 -35.78
CA TYR A 49 -0.04 4.15 -35.74
C TYR A 49 -1.40 3.85 -35.11
N LEU A 50 -2.20 2.97 -35.71
CA LEU A 50 -3.50 2.56 -35.16
C LEU A 50 -3.50 1.08 -34.77
N LEU A 51 -4.14 0.76 -33.66
CA LEU A 51 -4.25 -0.62 -33.18
C LEU A 51 -5.43 -1.33 -33.87
N ARG A 52 -5.14 -2.36 -34.66
CA ARG A 52 -6.11 -3.21 -35.34
C ARG A 52 -5.74 -4.68 -35.23
N GLU A 53 -6.72 -5.53 -34.94
CA GLU A 53 -6.54 -6.98 -34.82
C GLU A 53 -5.40 -7.35 -33.84
N GLY A 54 -5.16 -6.51 -32.82
CA GLY A 54 -4.12 -6.69 -31.81
C GLY A 54 -2.71 -6.23 -32.21
N VAL A 55 -2.54 -5.56 -33.36
CA VAL A 55 -1.24 -5.09 -33.88
C VAL A 55 -1.33 -3.61 -34.26
N LEU A 56 -0.28 -2.83 -33.98
CA LEU A 56 -0.17 -1.44 -34.41
C LEU A 56 0.24 -1.39 -35.87
N GLU A 57 -0.52 -0.70 -36.71
CA GLU A 57 -0.24 -0.50 -38.12
C GLU A 57 0.03 0.98 -38.39
N LEU A 58 1.03 1.29 -39.22
CA LEU A 58 1.31 2.67 -39.64
C LEU A 58 0.23 3.14 -40.63
N PHE A 59 -0.59 4.11 -40.20
CA PHE A 59 -1.74 4.60 -40.98
C PHE A 59 -1.47 5.90 -41.71
N ALA A 60 -0.69 6.82 -41.14
CA ALA A 60 -0.35 8.07 -41.80
C ALA A 60 1.04 8.51 -41.36
N THR A 61 1.80 9.10 -42.29
CA THR A 61 3.10 9.66 -41.96
C THR A 61 3.45 10.84 -42.85
N ARG A 62 4.23 11.77 -42.30
CA ARG A 62 5.04 12.78 -42.96
C ARG A 62 6.51 12.47 -42.63
N GLY A 63 7.41 12.61 -43.61
CA GLY A 63 8.85 12.40 -43.41
C GLY A 63 9.33 10.96 -43.63
N LEU A 64 8.60 9.96 -43.15
CA LEU A 64 8.90 8.55 -43.45
C LEU A 64 8.47 8.15 -44.86
N ALA A 65 8.97 6.99 -45.32
CA ALA A 65 8.61 6.42 -46.61
C ALA A 65 7.09 6.21 -46.73
N GLN A 66 6.45 6.83 -47.73
CA GLN A 66 5.00 6.69 -47.95
C GLN A 66 4.60 5.26 -48.29
N GLU A 67 5.51 4.48 -48.85
CA GLU A 67 5.36 3.06 -49.17
C GLU A 67 5.22 2.18 -47.92
N ALA A 68 5.61 2.68 -46.74
CA ALA A 68 5.51 1.98 -45.46
C ALA A 68 4.09 2.02 -44.85
N VAL A 69 3.24 2.93 -45.33
CA VAL A 69 1.85 3.09 -44.85
C VAL A 69 1.04 1.83 -45.18
N HIS A 70 0.34 1.27 -44.19
CA HIS A 70 -0.35 -0.03 -44.22
C HIS A 70 0.55 -1.27 -44.39
N VAL A 71 1.87 -1.11 -44.45
CA VAL A 71 2.84 -2.21 -44.56
C VAL A 71 3.51 -2.47 -43.21
N THR A 72 3.98 -1.43 -42.54
CA THR A 72 4.66 -1.57 -41.25
C THR A 72 3.68 -1.91 -40.14
N LYS A 73 3.95 -3.02 -39.43
CA LYS A 73 3.14 -3.54 -38.33
C LYS A 73 4.01 -3.89 -37.12
N LEU A 74 3.52 -3.58 -35.91
CA LEU A 74 4.23 -3.75 -34.65
C LEU A 74 3.31 -4.39 -33.60
N ALA A 75 3.77 -5.45 -32.94
CA ALA A 75 3.05 -6.04 -31.82
C ALA A 75 3.01 -5.10 -30.60
N LEU A 76 2.04 -5.29 -29.71
CA LEU A 76 2.01 -4.57 -28.43
C LEU A 76 3.27 -4.90 -27.61
N GLY A 77 4.01 -3.86 -27.22
CA GLY A 77 5.30 -3.97 -26.54
C GLY A 77 6.52 -4.15 -27.46
N GLU A 78 6.35 -4.15 -28.79
CA GLU A 78 7.44 -4.23 -29.75
C GLU A 78 7.87 -2.82 -30.22
N GLY A 79 9.13 -2.46 -30.00
CA GLY A 79 9.63 -1.12 -30.33
C GLY A 79 9.11 -0.03 -29.38
N LEU A 80 9.59 1.20 -29.59
CA LEU A 80 9.15 2.37 -28.80
C LEU A 80 7.64 2.61 -28.89
N THR A 81 7.07 2.53 -30.08
CA THR A 81 5.63 2.72 -30.31
C THR A 81 4.79 1.58 -29.72
N GLY A 82 5.24 0.32 -29.81
CA GLY A 82 4.57 -0.81 -29.19
C GLY A 82 4.53 -0.71 -27.66
N MET A 83 5.61 -0.22 -27.04
CA MET A 83 5.66 0.04 -25.61
C MET A 83 4.70 1.16 -25.18
N ILE A 84 4.68 2.28 -25.91
CA ILE A 84 3.74 3.39 -25.68
C ILE A 84 2.31 2.87 -25.65
N ALA A 85 1.91 2.04 -26.62
CA ALA A 85 0.56 1.48 -26.67
C ALA A 85 0.29 0.46 -25.56
N LYS A 86 1.26 -0.38 -25.21
CA LYS A 86 1.12 -1.42 -24.17
C LYS A 86 0.99 -0.81 -22.78
N ASN A 87 1.82 0.16 -22.46
CA ASN A 87 1.90 0.75 -21.13
C ASN A 87 0.96 1.96 -21.00
N VAL A 88 0.48 2.52 -22.13
CA VAL A 88 -0.31 3.76 -22.19
C VAL A 88 0.50 4.93 -21.60
N GLU A 89 1.71 5.14 -22.15
CA GLU A 89 2.69 6.10 -21.62
C GLU A 89 3.32 6.89 -22.75
N THR A 90 3.66 8.15 -22.51
CA THR A 90 4.39 8.97 -23.48
C THR A 90 5.89 8.75 -23.31
N LEU A 91 6.65 8.80 -24.41
CA LEU A 91 8.11 8.78 -24.42
C LEU A 91 8.64 10.07 -25.06
N ASN A 92 9.77 10.58 -24.56
CA ASN A 92 10.47 11.75 -25.09
C ASN A 92 11.99 11.54 -24.93
N LEU A 93 12.65 11.16 -26.01
CA LEU A 93 14.03 10.71 -26.09
C LEU A 93 14.81 11.62 -27.06
N ASP A 94 16.03 11.99 -26.65
CA ASP A 94 17.01 12.72 -27.45
C ASP A 94 17.75 11.83 -28.45
N GLU A 95 17.89 10.54 -28.13
CA GLU A 95 18.42 9.49 -28.99
C GLU A 95 17.58 8.20 -28.89
N ALA A 96 16.78 7.93 -29.92
CA ALA A 96 15.87 6.80 -29.99
C ALA A 96 16.64 5.47 -30.08
N ALA A 97 17.74 5.43 -30.83
CA ALA A 97 18.51 4.20 -31.08
C ALA A 97 19.26 3.71 -29.84
N ALA A 98 19.46 4.58 -28.84
CA ALA A 98 20.09 4.22 -27.56
C ALA A 98 19.14 3.48 -26.60
N HIS A 99 17.83 3.51 -26.86
CA HIS A 99 16.85 2.88 -25.98
C HIS A 99 16.88 1.34 -26.13
N PRO A 100 16.92 0.54 -25.05
CA PRO A 100 17.07 -0.92 -25.10
C PRO A 100 15.96 -1.64 -25.90
N ASP A 101 14.75 -1.08 -25.88
CA ASP A 101 13.60 -1.59 -26.61
C ASP A 101 13.41 -0.97 -28.01
N PHE A 102 14.39 -0.24 -28.55
CA PHE A 102 14.33 0.28 -29.93
C PHE A 102 14.32 -0.86 -30.94
N ALA A 103 13.36 -0.84 -31.88
CA ALA A 103 13.20 -1.87 -32.90
C ALA A 103 13.25 -1.23 -34.29
N TYR A 104 14.38 -1.38 -34.98
CA TYR A 104 14.63 -0.78 -36.29
C TYR A 104 13.78 -1.41 -37.41
N ARG A 105 13.13 -0.55 -38.23
CA ARG A 105 12.34 -0.94 -39.40
C ARG A 105 12.90 -0.32 -40.69
N PRO A 106 13.74 -1.05 -41.45
CA PRO A 106 14.38 -0.52 -42.66
C PRO A 106 13.39 -0.04 -43.73
N GLU A 107 12.18 -0.60 -43.78
CA GLU A 107 11.13 -0.20 -44.71
C GLU A 107 10.55 1.20 -44.45
N THR A 108 10.80 1.80 -43.28
CA THR A 108 10.26 3.13 -42.92
C THR A 108 11.20 4.28 -43.29
N GLY A 109 12.49 4.00 -43.50
CA GLY A 109 13.52 5.03 -43.71
C GLY A 109 13.84 5.85 -42.45
N GLU A 110 13.56 5.32 -41.25
CA GLU A 110 13.75 6.04 -39.98
C GLU A 110 15.21 6.24 -39.55
N GLU A 111 16.17 5.68 -40.29
CA GLU A 111 17.62 5.72 -40.01
C GLU A 111 18.24 7.13 -40.02
N ALA A 112 17.56 8.11 -40.61
CA ALA A 112 18.01 9.50 -40.66
C ALA A 112 17.62 10.33 -39.43
N PHE A 113 16.87 9.77 -38.47
CA PHE A 113 16.32 10.52 -37.34
C PHE A 113 16.85 10.01 -36.00
N HIS A 114 17.17 10.94 -35.12
CA HIS A 114 17.80 10.68 -33.82
C HIS A 114 16.78 10.79 -32.68
N SER A 115 16.08 11.92 -32.57
CA SER A 115 15.14 12.13 -31.47
C SER A 115 13.78 11.48 -31.72
N PHE A 116 13.10 11.10 -30.65
CA PHE A 116 11.77 10.49 -30.71
C PHE A 116 10.88 11.00 -29.57
N ALA A 117 9.71 11.53 -29.91
CA ALA A 117 8.63 11.71 -28.97
C ALA A 117 7.37 10.99 -29.44
N GLY A 118 6.71 10.27 -28.54
CA GLY A 118 5.50 9.52 -28.88
C GLY A 118 4.49 9.55 -27.75
N VAL A 119 3.25 9.84 -28.08
CA VAL A 119 2.12 9.90 -27.15
C VAL A 119 1.07 8.85 -27.53
N PRO A 120 0.43 8.18 -26.55
CA PRO A 120 -0.63 7.23 -26.83
C PRO A 120 -1.91 7.97 -27.27
N ILE A 121 -2.59 7.45 -28.28
CA ILE A 121 -3.95 7.85 -28.63
C ILE A 121 -4.88 6.98 -27.78
N ILE A 122 -5.52 7.57 -26.78
CA ILE A 122 -6.25 6.83 -25.74
C ILE A 122 -7.76 6.94 -25.96
N ARG A 123 -8.45 5.80 -25.82
CA ARG A 123 -9.91 5.75 -25.71
C ARG A 123 -10.32 4.73 -24.65
N LYS A 124 -11.21 5.11 -23.74
CA LYS A 124 -11.70 4.23 -22.65
C LYS A 124 -10.55 3.55 -21.89
N GLU A 125 -9.53 4.32 -21.52
CA GLU A 125 -8.31 3.86 -20.80
C GLU A 125 -7.43 2.86 -21.56
N ARG A 126 -7.63 2.68 -22.86
CA ARG A 126 -6.80 1.82 -23.71
C ARG A 126 -6.20 2.62 -24.85
N ALA A 127 -4.96 2.31 -25.21
CA ALA A 127 -4.37 2.81 -26.43
C ALA A 127 -5.13 2.23 -27.63
N VAL A 128 -5.69 3.11 -28.46
CA VAL A 128 -6.23 2.78 -29.78
C VAL A 128 -5.21 3.08 -30.89
N GLY A 129 -4.10 3.72 -30.53
CA GLY A 129 -3.01 4.05 -31.44
C GLY A 129 -1.89 4.82 -30.73
N VAL A 130 -0.93 5.29 -31.52
CA VAL A 130 0.22 6.09 -31.09
C VAL A 130 0.46 7.20 -32.11
N LEU A 131 0.64 8.42 -31.62
CA LEU A 131 1.13 9.55 -32.41
C LEU A 131 2.60 9.75 -32.07
N ALA A 132 3.47 9.74 -33.07
CA ALA A 132 4.93 9.83 -32.90
C ALA A 132 5.53 10.90 -33.81
N VAL A 133 6.54 11.61 -33.32
CA VAL A 133 7.34 12.58 -34.06
C VAL A 133 8.83 12.28 -33.88
N GLN A 134 9.63 12.57 -34.90
CA GLN A 134 11.07 12.37 -34.90
C GLN A 134 11.76 13.54 -35.59
N HIS A 135 12.98 13.83 -35.14
CA HIS A 135 13.81 14.90 -35.71
C HIS A 135 15.18 14.38 -36.13
N ALA A 136 15.73 14.97 -37.20
CA ALA A 136 17.07 14.62 -37.69
C ALA A 136 18.20 15.05 -36.73
N GLU A 137 17.97 16.08 -35.91
CA GLU A 137 18.92 16.50 -34.88
C GLU A 137 18.63 15.77 -33.55
N SER A 138 19.69 15.46 -32.81
CA SER A 138 19.55 14.96 -31.44
C SER A 138 19.11 16.12 -30.54
N ARG A 139 17.82 16.12 -30.19
CA ARG A 139 17.20 17.09 -29.29
C ARG A 139 16.10 16.42 -28.47
N ARG A 140 15.87 16.90 -27.25
CA ARG A 140 14.68 16.52 -26.49
C ARG A 140 13.56 17.49 -26.83
N TYR A 141 12.34 16.99 -27.03
CA TYR A 141 11.19 17.86 -27.26
C TYR A 141 10.89 18.63 -25.98
N GLU A 142 10.62 19.93 -26.12
CA GLU A 142 10.23 20.77 -25.00
C GLU A 142 8.90 20.28 -24.42
N GLU A 143 8.67 20.48 -23.11
CA GLU A 143 7.43 20.03 -22.46
C GLU A 143 6.17 20.52 -23.19
N VAL A 144 6.25 21.74 -23.69
CA VAL A 144 5.25 22.41 -24.50
C VAL A 144 4.87 21.63 -25.76
N GLU A 145 5.86 21.06 -26.46
CA GLU A 145 5.66 20.30 -27.69
C GLU A 145 4.97 18.97 -27.37
N ILE A 146 5.36 18.32 -26.26
CA ILE A 146 4.72 17.10 -25.76
C ILE A 146 3.26 17.37 -25.37
N GLU A 147 2.98 18.49 -24.70
CA GLU A 147 1.61 18.89 -24.35
C GLU A 147 0.72 19.10 -25.58
N ALA A 148 1.29 19.71 -26.64
CA ALA A 148 0.60 19.86 -27.90
C ALA A 148 0.30 18.48 -28.52
N LEU A 149 1.26 17.57 -28.58
CA LEU A 149 1.07 16.20 -29.08
C LEU A 149 -0.02 15.44 -28.33
N GLN A 150 -0.02 15.49 -26.99
CA GLN A 150 -1.05 14.84 -26.17
C GLN A 150 -2.44 15.40 -26.46
N THR A 151 -2.54 16.73 -26.56
CA THR A 151 -3.79 17.43 -26.90
C THR A 151 -4.32 16.98 -28.26
N VAL A 152 -3.44 16.85 -29.25
CA VAL A 152 -3.80 16.35 -30.58
C VAL A 152 -4.19 14.87 -30.56
N ALA A 153 -3.48 14.04 -29.79
CA ALA A 153 -3.80 12.62 -29.66
C ALA A 153 -5.19 12.39 -29.04
N MET A 154 -5.59 13.22 -28.07
CA MET A 154 -6.94 13.18 -27.51
C MET A 154 -8.01 13.49 -28.56
N VAL A 155 -7.82 14.53 -29.36
CA VAL A 155 -8.76 14.90 -30.43
C VAL A 155 -8.80 13.84 -31.55
N LEU A 156 -7.64 13.29 -31.91
CA LEU A 156 -7.53 12.20 -32.89
C LEU A 156 -8.30 10.94 -32.46
N SER A 157 -8.33 10.64 -31.16
CA SER A 157 -9.06 9.50 -30.61
C SER A 157 -10.54 9.50 -31.01
N GLU A 158 -11.17 10.68 -31.03
CA GLU A 158 -12.56 10.86 -31.44
C GLU A 158 -12.75 10.63 -32.94
N LEU A 159 -11.85 11.18 -33.79
CA LEU A 159 -11.88 10.97 -35.24
C LEU A 159 -11.75 9.50 -35.60
N ILE A 160 -10.73 8.84 -35.05
CA ILE A 160 -10.39 7.43 -35.31
C ILE A 160 -11.57 6.52 -34.92
N SER A 161 -12.22 6.85 -33.80
CA SER A 161 -13.44 6.21 -33.35
C SER A 161 -14.60 6.36 -34.33
N ASN A 162 -14.97 7.61 -34.66
CA ASN A 162 -16.17 7.90 -35.43
C ASN A 162 -16.06 7.37 -36.88
N ALA A 163 -14.84 7.21 -37.37
CA ALA A 163 -14.56 6.64 -38.68
C ALA A 163 -14.50 5.10 -38.70
N GLY A 164 -14.60 4.40 -37.56
CA GLY A 164 -14.50 2.94 -37.48
C GLY A 164 -13.13 2.41 -37.93
N LEU A 165 -12.07 3.22 -37.81
CA LEU A 165 -10.73 2.88 -38.30
C LEU A 165 -9.97 1.93 -37.36
N VAL A 166 -10.37 1.88 -36.10
CA VAL A 166 -9.88 0.93 -35.11
C VAL A 166 -10.97 -0.05 -34.77
N ASP A 167 -10.61 -1.20 -34.22
CA ASP A 167 -11.59 -2.14 -33.70
C ASP A 167 -12.52 -1.39 -32.74
N GLU A 168 -13.84 -1.43 -32.99
CA GLU A 168 -14.78 -0.94 -32.00
C GLU A 168 -14.45 -1.63 -30.68
N ALA A 169 -14.40 -0.86 -29.60
CA ALA A 169 -14.31 -1.41 -28.26
C ALA A 169 -15.57 -2.26 -28.00
N GLY A 170 -15.56 -3.51 -28.48
CA GLY A 170 -16.71 -4.40 -28.61
C GLY A 170 -16.68 -5.40 -29.78
N GLY A 171 -15.90 -5.17 -30.86
CA GLY A 171 -15.87 -6.07 -32.03
C GLY A 171 -15.08 -7.38 -31.83
N GLY A 172 -14.11 -7.35 -30.92
CA GLY A 172 -13.48 -8.54 -30.34
C GLY A 172 -14.32 -9.08 -29.18
N GLY A 173 -15.60 -9.33 -29.43
CA GLY A 173 -16.44 -10.13 -28.58
C GLY A 173 -15.86 -11.54 -28.48
N SER A 174 -14.91 -11.73 -27.58
CA SER A 174 -14.93 -12.90 -26.72
C SER A 174 -16.25 -12.86 -25.97
N THR A 175 -17.33 -13.23 -26.65
CA THR A 175 -18.45 -13.98 -26.10
C THR A 175 -17.93 -15.36 -25.66
N ARG A 176 -16.86 -15.39 -24.85
CA ARG A 176 -16.81 -16.44 -23.85
C ARG A 176 -17.92 -16.06 -22.87
N PRO A 177 -18.97 -16.87 -22.73
CA PRO A 177 -20.02 -16.59 -21.76
C PRO A 177 -19.33 -16.31 -20.42
N GLN A 178 -19.69 -15.19 -19.78
CA GLN A 178 -19.35 -14.98 -18.37
C GLN A 178 -19.77 -16.26 -17.64
N SER A 179 -18.79 -16.96 -17.06
CA SER A 179 -19.04 -18.25 -16.44
C SER A 179 -20.08 -18.03 -15.34
N THR A 180 -21.25 -18.65 -15.47
CA THR A 180 -22.30 -18.61 -14.44
C THR A 180 -21.99 -19.60 -13.30
N ALA A 181 -20.91 -20.37 -13.42
CA ALA A 181 -20.49 -21.32 -12.41
C ALA A 181 -20.00 -20.61 -11.14
N THR A 182 -20.18 -21.30 -10.02
CA THR A 182 -19.52 -20.96 -8.76
C THR A 182 -18.01 -21.00 -8.95
N ALA A 183 -17.31 -19.97 -8.47
CA ALA A 183 -15.86 -19.89 -8.53
C ALA A 183 -15.28 -19.53 -7.18
N ARG A 184 -14.10 -20.09 -6.87
CA ARG A 184 -13.31 -19.74 -5.69
C ARG A 184 -12.00 -19.10 -6.18
N VAL A 185 -11.77 -17.86 -5.79
CA VAL A 185 -10.64 -17.04 -6.26
C VAL A 185 -9.76 -16.68 -5.06
N PRO A 186 -8.45 -16.95 -5.12
CA PRO A 186 -7.53 -16.48 -4.07
C PRO A 186 -7.31 -14.97 -4.17
N GLY A 187 -7.17 -14.34 -3.02
CA GLY A 187 -6.83 -12.92 -2.88
C GLY A 187 -5.75 -12.71 -1.83
N PHE A 188 -5.07 -11.58 -1.92
CA PHE A 188 -4.14 -11.12 -0.89
C PHE A 188 -4.91 -10.52 0.29
N LYS A 189 -4.55 -10.91 1.52
CA LYS A 189 -5.25 -10.49 2.74
C LYS A 189 -4.79 -9.08 3.13
N LEU A 190 -5.70 -8.10 3.09
CA LEU A 190 -5.41 -6.73 3.52
C LEU A 190 -6.05 -6.42 4.89
N VAL A 191 -7.35 -6.71 5.04
CA VAL A 191 -8.07 -6.62 6.31
C VAL A 191 -8.81 -7.93 6.57
N GLU A 192 -8.57 -8.51 7.74
CA GLU A 192 -9.21 -9.76 8.18
C GLU A 192 -10.71 -9.58 8.44
N GLY A 193 -11.45 -10.69 8.37
CA GLY A 193 -12.88 -10.73 8.63
C GLY A 193 -13.63 -11.52 7.56
N MET A 194 -14.91 -11.78 7.83
CA MET A 194 -15.80 -12.53 6.94
C MET A 194 -17.00 -11.67 6.59
N ALA A 195 -17.37 -11.65 5.31
CA ALA A 195 -18.50 -10.88 4.82
C ALA A 195 -19.24 -11.61 3.71
N ALA A 196 -20.56 -11.43 3.68
CA ALA A 196 -21.42 -11.89 2.59
C ALA A 196 -22.23 -10.70 2.06
N GLY A 197 -22.43 -10.63 0.76
CA GLY A 197 -23.17 -9.54 0.16
C GLY A 197 -23.28 -9.66 -1.36
N ALA A 198 -24.04 -8.75 -1.96
CA ALA A 198 -24.12 -8.63 -3.41
C ALA A 198 -22.96 -7.78 -3.95
N ALA A 199 -22.40 -8.21 -5.07
CA ALA A 199 -21.39 -7.49 -5.84
C ALA A 199 -21.93 -6.13 -6.28
N VAL A 200 -21.23 -5.06 -5.91
CA VAL A 200 -21.50 -3.71 -6.39
C VAL A 200 -20.19 -3.14 -6.90
N PHE A 201 -20.17 -2.70 -8.16
CA PHE A 201 -18.97 -2.07 -8.71
C PHE A 201 -18.89 -0.61 -8.26
N HIS A 202 -17.73 -0.24 -7.74
CA HIS A 202 -17.45 1.13 -7.29
C HIS A 202 -17.60 2.16 -8.43
N GLN A 203 -17.29 1.76 -9.68
CA GLN A 203 -17.17 2.68 -10.83
C GLN A 203 -17.97 2.25 -12.07
N PRO A 204 -18.95 3.06 -12.54
CA PRO A 204 -19.23 3.20 -13.97
C PRO A 204 -18.11 4.01 -14.66
N ARG A 205 -17.78 3.67 -15.91
CA ARG A 205 -16.73 4.35 -16.69
C ARG A 205 -17.17 5.75 -17.10
N ILE A 206 -16.41 6.79 -16.75
CA ILE A 206 -16.54 8.10 -17.39
C ILE A 206 -16.00 7.96 -18.81
N THR A 207 -16.85 8.15 -19.80
CA THR A 207 -16.42 8.24 -21.20
C THR A 207 -16.45 9.71 -21.57
N ILE A 208 -15.29 10.27 -21.89
CA ILE A 208 -15.22 11.63 -22.44
C ILE A 208 -15.68 11.52 -23.90
N GLU A 209 -16.88 12.02 -24.17
CA GLU A 209 -17.50 11.93 -25.50
C GLU A 209 -17.07 13.08 -26.41
N HIS A 210 -16.76 14.24 -25.82
CA HIS A 210 -16.36 15.46 -26.53
C HIS A 210 -15.07 16.03 -25.94
N THR A 211 -14.09 16.27 -26.81
CA THR A 211 -12.76 16.75 -26.41
C THR A 211 -12.53 18.23 -26.68
N VAL A 212 -13.22 18.79 -27.68
CA VAL A 212 -13.08 20.20 -28.10
C VAL A 212 -14.23 21.03 -27.50
N ALA A 213 -13.89 22.15 -26.87
CA ALA A 213 -14.87 23.08 -26.30
C ALA A 213 -15.46 24.02 -27.35
N GLU A 214 -16.78 24.19 -27.35
CA GLU A 214 -17.46 25.23 -28.12
C GLU A 214 -17.37 26.60 -27.44
N ASP A 215 -17.40 26.63 -26.10
CA ASP A 215 -17.29 27.83 -25.27
C ASP A 215 -16.35 27.57 -24.09
N THR A 216 -15.13 28.10 -24.16
CA THR A 216 -14.12 27.93 -23.11
C THR A 216 -14.50 28.61 -21.80
N GLU A 217 -15.29 29.69 -21.84
CA GLU A 217 -15.75 30.36 -20.62
C GLU A 217 -16.83 29.55 -19.92
N ALA A 218 -17.74 28.91 -20.67
CA ALA A 218 -18.71 27.97 -20.09
C ALA A 218 -18.01 26.77 -19.42
N GLU A 219 -17.01 26.19 -20.09
CA GLU A 219 -16.22 25.07 -19.54
C GLU A 219 -15.42 25.49 -18.29
N ARG A 220 -14.88 26.71 -18.27
CA ARG A 220 -14.21 27.29 -17.09
C ARG A 220 -15.16 27.38 -15.89
N HIS A 221 -16.39 27.85 -16.10
CA HIS A 221 -17.39 27.92 -15.03
C HIS A 221 -17.78 26.52 -14.51
N ARG A 222 -17.88 25.50 -15.39
CA ARG A 222 -18.14 24.10 -15.00
C ARG A 222 -17.05 23.57 -14.08
N VAL A 223 -15.78 23.83 -14.39
CA VAL A 223 -14.64 23.41 -13.56
C VAL A 223 -14.66 24.10 -12.20
N TYR A 224 -14.91 25.41 -12.14
CA TYR A 224 -14.99 26.11 -10.85
C TYR A 224 -16.12 25.56 -9.96
N ALA A 225 -17.31 25.37 -10.52
CA ALA A 225 -18.42 24.77 -9.79
C ALA A 225 -18.10 23.35 -9.29
N ALA A 226 -17.33 22.58 -10.06
CA ALA A 226 -16.91 21.25 -9.67
C ALA A 226 -15.87 21.25 -8.54
N PHE A 227 -14.91 22.19 -8.57
CA PHE A 227 -13.96 22.40 -7.47
C PHE A 227 -14.67 22.77 -6.18
N ASP A 228 -15.63 23.69 -6.23
CA ASP A 228 -16.38 24.12 -5.05
C ASP A 228 -17.17 22.96 -4.45
N LYS A 229 -17.85 22.17 -5.30
CA LYS A 229 -18.57 20.97 -4.85
C LYS A 229 -17.64 19.90 -4.28
N MET A 230 -16.47 19.70 -4.87
CA MET A 230 -15.47 18.77 -4.36
C MET A 230 -14.98 19.18 -2.97
N ARG A 231 -14.65 20.46 -2.80
CA ARG A 231 -14.21 21.07 -1.53
C ARG A 231 -15.27 20.94 -0.45
N GLU A 232 -16.52 21.29 -0.75
CA GLU A 232 -17.65 21.09 0.17
C GLU A 232 -17.79 19.64 0.62
N GLN A 233 -17.62 18.68 -0.30
CA GLN A 233 -17.70 17.27 0.06
C GLN A 233 -16.53 16.84 0.97
N ILE A 234 -15.30 17.30 0.72
CA ILE A 234 -14.13 17.01 1.57
C ILE A 234 -14.31 17.63 2.97
N ASP A 235 -14.79 18.88 3.03
CA ASP A 235 -15.06 19.57 4.29
C ASP A 235 -16.18 18.85 5.09
N ARG A 236 -17.24 18.39 4.41
CA ARG A 236 -18.27 17.56 5.06
C ARG A 236 -17.70 16.27 5.65
N MET A 237 -16.86 15.55 4.91
CA MET A 237 -16.23 14.31 5.38
C MET A 237 -15.34 14.55 6.60
N THR A 238 -14.61 15.66 6.61
CA THR A 238 -13.79 16.08 7.76
C THR A 238 -14.66 16.39 8.98
N SER A 239 -15.80 17.07 8.78
CA SER A 239 -16.74 17.42 9.86
C SER A 239 -17.58 16.25 10.40
N GLN A 240 -17.77 15.19 9.60
CA GLN A 240 -18.55 14.00 9.91
C GLN A 240 -17.70 12.82 10.41
N ALA A 241 -16.45 13.08 10.81
CA ALA A 241 -15.62 12.06 11.47
C ALA A 241 -16.23 11.67 12.83
N GLU A 242 -17.28 10.85 12.80
CA GLU A 242 -17.78 10.02 13.90
C GLU A 242 -16.86 8.80 14.14
N PHE A 243 -15.76 8.69 13.39
CA PHE A 243 -14.63 7.86 13.77
C PHE A 243 -13.95 8.53 14.96
N GLY A 244 -13.68 7.74 16.01
CA GLY A 244 -13.23 8.22 17.32
C GLY A 244 -12.26 9.40 17.27
N VAL A 245 -12.47 10.36 18.15
CA VAL A 245 -11.76 11.64 18.23
C VAL A 245 -10.22 11.46 18.13
N GLY A 246 -9.66 11.87 16.99
CA GLY A 246 -8.22 12.16 16.78
C GLY A 246 -7.33 10.99 16.35
N GLY A 247 -7.33 10.63 15.06
CA GLY A 247 -6.43 9.62 14.48
C GLY A 247 -5.93 9.96 13.06
N GLU A 248 -5.03 9.10 12.51
CA GLU A 248 -4.31 9.24 11.23
C GLU A 248 -5.19 9.51 9.99
N HIS A 249 -6.47 9.18 10.05
CA HIS A 249 -7.44 9.48 9.00
C HIS A 249 -7.69 10.99 8.83
N GLU A 250 -7.48 11.79 9.88
CA GLU A 250 -7.55 13.25 9.81
C GLU A 250 -6.36 13.83 9.03
N GLU A 251 -5.15 13.32 9.21
CA GLU A 251 -3.94 13.74 8.45
C GLU A 251 -4.06 13.44 6.94
N ILE A 252 -4.68 12.29 6.60
CA ILE A 252 -4.98 11.94 5.21
C ILE A 252 -5.98 12.95 4.62
N LEU A 253 -7.07 13.25 5.35
CA LEU A 253 -8.08 14.21 4.92
C LEU A 253 -7.51 15.64 4.81
N GLU A 254 -6.59 16.03 5.69
CA GLU A 254 -5.86 17.30 5.59
C GLU A 254 -5.00 17.37 4.32
N THR A 255 -4.35 16.26 3.95
CA THR A 255 -3.60 16.20 2.67
C THR A 255 -4.55 16.36 1.47
N TYR A 256 -5.68 15.67 1.49
CA TYR A 256 -6.71 15.79 0.45
C TYR A 256 -7.22 17.23 0.34
N LYS A 257 -7.38 17.90 1.48
CA LYS A 257 -7.74 19.31 1.54
C LYS A 257 -6.64 20.20 0.95
N MET A 258 -5.38 19.97 1.29
CA MET A 258 -4.25 20.72 0.71
C MET A 258 -4.25 20.62 -0.82
N PHE A 259 -4.44 19.43 -1.40
CA PHE A 259 -4.53 19.26 -2.86
C PHE A 259 -5.79 19.89 -3.46
N ALA A 260 -6.96 19.74 -2.84
CA ALA A 260 -8.21 20.30 -3.34
C ALA A 260 -8.22 21.85 -3.33
N TYR A 261 -7.41 22.46 -2.46
CA TYR A 261 -7.22 23.91 -2.35
C TYR A 261 -5.97 24.41 -3.09
N ASP A 262 -5.22 23.56 -3.80
CA ASP A 262 -4.08 23.95 -4.62
C ASP A 262 -4.51 24.82 -5.83
N GLU A 263 -4.15 26.10 -5.79
CA GLU A 263 -4.41 27.03 -6.89
C GLU A 263 -3.64 26.67 -8.18
N GLY A 264 -2.49 26.01 -8.06
CA GLY A 264 -1.68 25.55 -9.19
C GLY A 264 -2.38 24.44 -9.98
N TRP A 265 -3.12 23.55 -9.32
CA TRP A 265 -3.91 22.52 -9.98
C TRP A 265 -5.04 23.14 -10.81
N GLY A 266 -5.81 24.06 -10.24
CA GLY A 266 -6.87 24.79 -10.95
C GLY A 266 -6.33 25.61 -12.12
N ARG A 267 -5.18 26.27 -11.96
CA ARG A 267 -4.53 27.04 -13.03
C ARG A 267 -4.17 26.19 -14.24
N ARG A 268 -3.57 25.02 -14.03
CA ARG A 268 -3.20 24.09 -15.13
C ARG A 268 -4.41 23.55 -15.89
N ILE A 269 -5.52 23.29 -15.19
CA ILE A 269 -6.79 22.87 -15.84
C ILE A 269 -7.35 24.02 -16.67
N ASN A 270 -7.33 25.24 -16.15
CA ASN A 270 -7.78 26.42 -16.88
C ASN A 270 -6.93 26.71 -18.12
N GLU A 271 -5.60 26.58 -18.03
CA GLU A 271 -4.70 26.69 -19.18
C GLU A 271 -5.00 25.63 -20.25
N ALA A 272 -5.47 24.44 -19.86
CA ALA A 272 -5.94 23.42 -20.77
C ALA A 272 -7.25 23.78 -21.46
N ILE A 273 -8.19 24.35 -20.73
CA ILE A 273 -9.44 24.89 -21.30
C ILE A 273 -9.14 26.04 -22.27
N ASP A 274 -8.20 26.92 -21.92
CA ASP A 274 -7.77 28.05 -22.77
C ASP A 274 -7.17 27.60 -24.11
N SER A 275 -6.66 26.36 -24.17
CA SER A 275 -6.20 25.77 -25.43
C SER A 275 -7.34 25.27 -26.32
N GLY A 276 -8.58 25.18 -25.83
CA GLY A 276 -9.77 24.77 -26.57
C GLY A 276 -10.34 23.41 -26.16
N LEU A 277 -9.96 22.88 -24.98
CA LEU A 277 -10.45 21.59 -24.48
C LEU A 277 -11.70 21.73 -23.62
N THR A 278 -12.56 20.71 -23.64
CA THR A 278 -13.66 20.56 -22.67
C THR A 278 -13.11 20.38 -21.25
N ALA A 279 -13.94 20.64 -20.23
CA ALA A 279 -13.56 20.51 -18.83
C ALA A 279 -13.06 19.08 -18.49
N GLU A 280 -13.74 18.05 -19.00
CA GLU A 280 -13.33 16.66 -18.81
C GLU A 280 -11.97 16.36 -19.46
N ALA A 281 -11.78 16.79 -20.72
CA ALA A 281 -10.52 16.61 -21.43
C ALA A 281 -9.36 17.37 -20.77
N ALA A 282 -9.63 18.58 -20.27
CA ALA A 282 -8.65 19.39 -19.55
C ALA A 282 -8.16 18.71 -18.26
N ILE A 283 -9.06 18.10 -17.48
CA ILE A 283 -8.68 17.39 -16.24
C ILE A 283 -7.89 16.12 -16.57
N GLU A 284 -8.33 15.33 -17.55
CA GLU A 284 -7.60 14.13 -17.99
C GLU A 284 -6.19 14.47 -18.47
N ARG A 285 -6.03 15.55 -19.23
CA ARG A 285 -4.72 16.03 -19.68
C ARG A 285 -3.79 16.38 -18.51
N VAL A 286 -4.29 17.12 -17.53
CA VAL A 286 -3.50 17.51 -16.34
C VAL A 286 -3.12 16.29 -15.50
N GLN A 287 -4.02 15.31 -15.37
CA GLN A 287 -3.75 14.05 -14.69
C GLN A 287 -2.65 13.25 -15.39
N GLN A 288 -2.74 13.07 -16.71
CA GLN A 288 -1.73 12.35 -17.50
C GLN A 288 -0.35 13.02 -17.43
N ARG A 289 -0.30 14.36 -17.54
CA ARG A 289 0.96 15.11 -17.38
C ARG A 289 1.58 14.91 -16.01
N THR A 290 0.76 14.98 -14.96
CA THR A 290 1.26 14.81 -13.58
C THR A 290 1.80 13.39 -13.38
N ARG A 291 1.14 12.40 -13.97
CA ARG A 291 1.60 11.01 -13.97
C ARG A 291 2.94 10.80 -14.66
N MET A 292 3.23 11.52 -15.74
CA MET A 292 4.54 11.43 -16.39
C MET A 292 5.66 11.99 -15.50
N ARG A 293 5.50 13.22 -15.01
CA ARG A 293 6.54 13.89 -14.20
C ARG A 293 6.89 13.11 -12.95
N MET A 294 5.89 12.49 -12.33
CA MET A 294 6.09 11.76 -11.08
C MET A 294 6.68 10.36 -11.28
N ARG A 295 6.69 9.82 -12.50
CA ARG A 295 7.43 8.57 -12.79
C ARG A 295 8.92 8.77 -12.92
N GLU A 296 9.35 9.97 -13.28
CA GLU A 296 10.77 10.36 -13.25
C GLU A 296 11.28 10.54 -11.80
N ILE A 297 10.39 10.41 -10.81
CA ILE A 297 10.70 10.54 -9.39
C ILE A 297 10.78 9.15 -8.75
N ASP A 298 11.98 8.77 -8.32
CA ASP A 298 12.24 7.56 -7.55
C ASP A 298 12.04 7.76 -6.03
N ASP A 299 10.90 8.35 -5.66
CA ASP A 299 10.51 8.56 -4.26
C ASP A 299 9.19 7.81 -3.96
N PRO A 300 9.23 6.78 -3.10
CA PRO A 300 8.04 6.03 -2.67
C PRO A 300 6.93 6.89 -2.03
N LEU A 301 7.26 7.96 -1.30
CA LEU A 301 6.27 8.87 -0.70
C LEU A 301 5.55 9.68 -1.78
N LEU A 302 6.30 10.18 -2.76
CA LEU A 302 5.71 10.91 -3.87
C LEU A 302 4.84 9.98 -4.72
N ARG A 303 5.19 8.69 -4.84
CA ARG A 303 4.32 7.66 -5.45
C ARG A 303 3.03 7.41 -4.66
N ASP A 304 3.06 7.37 -3.33
CA ASP A 304 1.82 7.24 -2.55
C ASP A 304 0.96 8.51 -2.65
N ARG A 305 1.57 9.71 -2.60
CA ARG A 305 0.87 10.99 -2.84
C ARG A 305 0.30 11.11 -4.25
N MET A 306 0.91 10.46 -5.24
CA MET A 306 0.32 10.38 -6.58
C MET A 306 -1.04 9.72 -6.56
N HIS A 307 -1.19 8.60 -5.84
CA HIS A 307 -2.45 7.89 -5.79
C HIS A 307 -3.54 8.75 -5.14
N ASP A 308 -3.21 9.55 -4.12
CA ASP A 308 -4.13 10.53 -3.51
C ASP A 308 -4.57 11.60 -4.55
N LEU A 309 -3.64 12.10 -5.36
CA LEU A 309 -3.94 13.09 -6.40
C LEU A 309 -4.74 12.50 -7.58
N GLU A 310 -4.45 11.25 -7.95
CA GLU A 310 -5.21 10.52 -8.97
C GLU A 310 -6.67 10.31 -8.52
N ASP A 311 -6.88 9.96 -7.24
CA ASP A 311 -8.21 9.84 -6.64
C ASP A 311 -8.98 11.17 -6.71
N LEU A 312 -8.36 12.28 -6.28
CA LEU A 312 -8.94 13.62 -6.39
C LEU A 312 -9.26 14.02 -7.84
N SER A 313 -8.38 13.68 -8.79
CA SER A 313 -8.59 13.97 -10.21
C SER A 313 -9.78 13.20 -10.79
N ASN A 314 -9.87 11.91 -10.45
CA ASN A 314 -11.01 11.07 -10.82
C ASN A 314 -12.31 11.60 -10.19
N ARG A 315 -12.25 12.10 -8.95
CA ARG A 315 -13.39 12.73 -8.28
C ARG A 315 -13.84 14.00 -8.95
N LEU A 316 -12.92 14.88 -9.34
CA LEU A 316 -13.22 16.11 -10.06
C LEU A 316 -13.88 15.80 -11.43
N LEU A 317 -13.35 14.83 -12.18
CA LEU A 317 -13.93 14.34 -13.43
C LEU A 317 -15.39 13.88 -13.26
N ARG A 318 -15.70 13.15 -12.17
CA ARG A 318 -17.08 12.70 -11.88
C ARG A 318 -18.03 13.87 -11.66
N ILE A 319 -17.57 14.89 -10.95
CA ILE A 319 -18.39 16.06 -10.63
C ILE A 319 -18.66 16.87 -11.90
N VAL A 320 -17.62 17.11 -12.72
CA VAL A 320 -17.72 17.87 -13.97
C VAL A 320 -18.61 17.18 -15.00
N SER A 321 -18.45 15.86 -15.17
CA SER A 321 -19.21 15.08 -16.16
C SER A 321 -20.70 14.92 -15.82
N GLY A 322 -21.15 15.41 -14.66
CA GLY A 322 -22.53 15.21 -14.20
C GLY A 322 -22.88 13.75 -13.91
N GLN A 323 -21.94 12.81 -14.06
CA GLN A 323 -22.06 11.40 -13.71
C GLN A 323 -21.90 11.20 -12.20
N LEU A 324 -22.72 11.92 -11.44
CA LEU A 324 -22.84 11.82 -9.99
C LEU A 324 -23.45 10.48 -9.54
N GLY A 325 -23.83 9.59 -10.46
CA GLY A 325 -24.44 8.28 -10.18
C GLY A 325 -23.44 7.18 -9.79
N THR A 326 -22.50 7.41 -8.87
CA THR A 326 -21.75 6.30 -8.27
C THR A 326 -22.66 5.52 -7.32
N ALA A 327 -22.33 4.25 -7.06
CA ALA A 327 -23.02 3.45 -6.04
C ALA A 327 -22.99 4.11 -4.64
N ALA A 328 -21.99 4.96 -4.37
CA ALA A 328 -21.89 5.75 -3.15
C ALA A 328 -23.04 6.78 -3.03
N GLN A 329 -23.39 7.49 -4.11
CA GLN A 329 -24.49 8.48 -4.09
C GLN A 329 -25.88 7.86 -4.32
N MET A 330 -25.98 6.79 -5.11
CA MET A 330 -27.24 6.05 -5.28
C MET A 330 -27.64 5.28 -4.00
N GLY A 331 -26.71 5.11 -3.08
CA GLY A 331 -26.85 4.31 -1.87
C GLY A 331 -26.80 2.82 -2.16
N LEU A 332 -26.15 2.07 -1.28
CA LEU A 332 -26.18 0.61 -1.32
C LEU A 332 -27.63 0.16 -1.05
N ARG A 333 -28.23 -0.62 -1.96
CA ARG A 333 -29.64 -1.07 -1.82
C ARG A 333 -29.81 -2.23 -0.85
N GLN A 334 -28.73 -2.97 -0.59
CA GLN A 334 -28.67 -4.16 0.26
C GLN A 334 -27.26 -4.34 0.81
N ASP A 335 -27.04 -5.39 1.59
CA ASP A 335 -25.71 -5.77 2.05
C ASP A 335 -24.82 -6.10 0.85
N SER A 336 -23.73 -5.35 0.71
CA SER A 336 -22.94 -5.32 -0.52
C SER A 336 -21.45 -5.51 -0.27
N ILE A 337 -20.82 -6.17 -1.23
CA ILE A 337 -19.37 -6.28 -1.35
C ILE A 337 -18.95 -5.33 -2.48
N LEU A 338 -18.15 -4.33 -2.14
CA LEU A 338 -17.67 -3.34 -3.08
C LEU A 338 -16.52 -3.90 -3.90
N ILE A 339 -16.60 -3.77 -5.22
CA ILE A 339 -15.56 -4.21 -6.15
C ILE A 339 -14.95 -2.99 -6.82
N ALA A 340 -13.65 -2.85 -6.70
CA ALA A 340 -12.91 -1.76 -7.32
C ALA A 340 -11.58 -2.26 -7.90
N ARG A 341 -11.04 -1.52 -8.87
CA ARG A 341 -9.67 -1.78 -9.32
C ARG A 341 -8.68 -1.32 -8.26
N ASN A 342 -8.82 -0.06 -7.87
CA ASN A 342 -8.21 0.57 -6.70
C ASN A 342 -9.31 1.38 -5.99
N LEU A 343 -9.11 1.73 -4.72
CA LEU A 343 -10.08 2.50 -3.94
C LEU A 343 -9.35 3.44 -2.98
N GLY A 344 -9.67 4.74 -3.04
CA GLY A 344 -9.14 5.73 -2.11
C GLY A 344 -9.79 5.66 -0.71
N PRO A 345 -9.11 6.12 0.35
CA PRO A 345 -9.67 6.20 1.70
C PRO A 345 -10.91 7.11 1.76
N ALA A 346 -10.89 8.23 1.03
CA ALA A 346 -12.00 9.16 0.94
C ALA A 346 -13.23 8.51 0.29
N GLU A 347 -13.03 7.81 -0.83
CA GLU A 347 -14.10 7.11 -1.54
C GLU A 347 -14.76 6.02 -0.68
N LEU A 348 -13.97 5.31 0.15
CA LEU A 348 -14.49 4.30 1.08
C LEU A 348 -15.43 4.90 2.14
N LEU A 349 -15.14 6.10 2.63
CA LEU A 349 -15.94 6.81 3.64
C LEU A 349 -17.29 7.31 3.10
N GLU A 350 -17.44 7.45 1.78
CA GLU A 350 -18.72 7.86 1.17
C GLU A 350 -19.80 6.77 1.24
N TYR A 351 -19.42 5.52 1.52
CA TYR A 351 -20.34 4.39 1.57
C TYR A 351 -21.02 4.22 2.93
N ASP A 352 -22.32 3.88 2.91
CA ASP A 352 -23.07 3.53 4.12
C ASP A 352 -22.48 2.29 4.80
N ARG A 353 -21.84 2.52 5.95
CA ARG A 353 -21.26 1.50 6.84
C ARG A 353 -22.24 0.37 7.18
N ARG A 354 -23.54 0.64 7.26
CA ARG A 354 -24.52 -0.40 7.63
C ARG A 354 -24.64 -1.46 6.56
N ARG A 355 -24.40 -1.09 5.31
CA ARG A 355 -24.64 -1.92 4.11
C ARG A 355 -23.36 -2.34 3.40
N LEU A 356 -22.27 -1.60 3.55
CA LEU A 356 -20.96 -2.03 3.07
C LEU A 356 -20.42 -3.14 3.97
N LYS A 357 -20.36 -4.39 3.46
CA LYS A 357 -19.91 -5.55 4.23
C LYS A 357 -18.47 -5.96 3.94
N GLY A 358 -17.93 -5.64 2.77
CA GLY A 358 -16.57 -6.03 2.38
C GLY A 358 -16.10 -5.29 1.14
N VAL A 359 -14.78 -5.30 0.91
CA VAL A 359 -14.16 -4.69 -0.28
C VAL A 359 -13.24 -5.71 -0.96
N VAL A 360 -13.30 -5.77 -2.29
CA VAL A 360 -12.42 -6.57 -3.13
C VAL A 360 -11.73 -5.66 -4.14
N LEU A 361 -10.40 -5.65 -4.12
CA LEU A 361 -9.55 -4.81 -4.96
C LEU A 361 -8.74 -5.65 -5.95
N GLU A 362 -8.69 -5.20 -7.21
CA GLU A 362 -7.87 -5.83 -8.27
C GLU A 362 -6.39 -5.52 -8.07
N GLU A 363 -6.10 -4.28 -7.66
CA GLU A 363 -4.79 -3.75 -7.29
C GLU A 363 -4.80 -3.40 -5.79
N GLY A 364 -3.70 -3.65 -5.10
CA GLY A 364 -3.61 -3.36 -3.66
C GLY A 364 -2.24 -3.69 -3.10
N SER A 365 -1.56 -2.67 -2.57
CA SER A 365 -0.34 -2.81 -1.77
C SER A 365 -0.68 -2.86 -0.28
N LEU A 366 0.27 -3.34 0.53
CA LEU A 366 0.20 -3.24 1.99
C LEU A 366 0.22 -1.79 2.49
N THR A 367 0.69 -0.84 1.66
CA THR A 367 0.82 0.60 1.98
C THR A 367 -0.47 1.40 1.79
N ALA A 368 -1.53 0.80 1.26
CA ALA A 368 -2.72 1.55 0.92
C ALA A 368 -3.49 2.02 2.17
N HIS A 369 -3.56 3.34 2.37
CA HIS A 369 -4.35 4.06 3.38
C HIS A 369 -5.80 3.54 3.53
N VAL A 370 -6.38 2.96 2.47
CA VAL A 370 -7.68 2.26 2.49
C VAL A 370 -7.75 1.14 3.54
N THR A 371 -6.64 0.45 3.83
CA THR A 371 -6.55 -0.65 4.79
C THR A 371 -6.73 -0.16 6.23
N ILE A 372 -6.20 1.03 6.54
CA ILE A 372 -6.34 1.69 7.85
C ILE A 372 -7.81 2.05 8.07
N VAL A 373 -8.41 2.73 7.09
CA VAL A 373 -9.82 3.16 7.14
C VAL A 373 -10.76 1.95 7.20
N ALA A 374 -10.55 0.94 6.35
CA ALA A 374 -11.38 -0.27 6.35
C ALA A 374 -11.29 -1.05 7.67
N ARG A 375 -10.11 -1.08 8.30
CA ARG A 375 -9.91 -1.68 9.64
C ARG A 375 -10.70 -0.92 10.71
N ALA A 376 -10.66 0.41 10.70
CA ALA A 376 -11.46 1.24 11.59
C ALA A 376 -12.97 1.05 11.36
N MET A 377 -13.40 0.84 10.11
CA MET A 377 -14.77 0.51 9.76
C MET A 377 -15.18 -0.93 10.09
N GLY A 378 -14.22 -1.83 10.35
CA GLY A 378 -14.46 -3.25 10.57
C GLY A 378 -14.90 -3.99 9.30
N VAL A 379 -14.47 -3.51 8.13
CA VAL A 379 -14.82 -4.06 6.82
C VAL A 379 -13.65 -4.90 6.29
N PRO A 380 -13.82 -6.21 6.02
CA PRO A 380 -12.76 -7.05 5.45
C PRO A 380 -12.41 -6.61 4.03
N VAL A 381 -11.12 -6.73 3.70
CA VAL A 381 -10.56 -6.30 2.41
C VAL A 381 -9.66 -7.39 1.83
N LEU A 382 -9.99 -7.82 0.62
CA LEU A 382 -9.12 -8.67 -0.21
C LEU A 382 -8.53 -7.84 -1.35
N GLY A 383 -7.20 -7.82 -1.46
CA GLY A 383 -6.49 -7.16 -2.55
C GLY A 383 -5.91 -8.14 -3.57
N ARG A 384 -5.38 -7.62 -4.68
CA ARG A 384 -4.67 -8.39 -5.74
C ARG A 384 -5.49 -9.56 -6.32
N VAL A 385 -6.81 -9.43 -6.35
CA VAL A 385 -7.69 -10.43 -6.96
C VAL A 385 -7.68 -10.19 -8.47
N LYS A 386 -7.14 -11.11 -9.26
CA LYS A 386 -6.96 -10.89 -10.71
C LYS A 386 -8.27 -11.02 -11.48
N ASP A 387 -8.42 -10.21 -12.54
CA ASP A 387 -9.51 -10.30 -13.52
C ASP A 387 -10.92 -10.18 -12.89
N ILE A 388 -11.10 -9.37 -11.85
CA ILE A 388 -12.36 -9.34 -11.07
C ILE A 388 -13.57 -9.02 -11.96
N ARG A 389 -13.44 -8.00 -12.83
CA ARG A 389 -14.51 -7.58 -13.74
C ARG A 389 -14.89 -8.62 -14.79
N ARG A 390 -14.02 -9.60 -15.07
CA ARG A 390 -14.34 -10.71 -16.00
C ARG A 390 -15.06 -11.85 -15.29
N GLN A 391 -14.87 -11.97 -13.98
CA GLN A 391 -15.37 -13.10 -13.19
C GLN A 391 -16.68 -12.79 -12.46
N ILE A 392 -16.94 -11.51 -12.14
CA ILE A 392 -18.06 -11.07 -11.32
C ILE A 392 -18.98 -10.14 -12.11
N ALA A 393 -20.29 -10.39 -12.04
CA ALA A 393 -21.32 -9.51 -12.56
C ALA A 393 -21.94 -8.66 -11.43
N GLU A 394 -22.51 -7.50 -11.78
CA GLU A 394 -23.26 -6.66 -10.86
C GLU A 394 -24.39 -7.47 -10.22
N GLY A 395 -24.52 -7.42 -8.89
CA GLY A 395 -25.53 -8.15 -8.14
C GLY A 395 -25.20 -9.62 -7.83
N ASP A 396 -24.10 -10.17 -8.34
CA ASP A 396 -23.66 -11.52 -7.98
C ASP A 396 -23.49 -11.68 -6.47
N ARG A 397 -23.88 -12.83 -5.94
CA ARG A 397 -23.69 -13.14 -4.53
C ARG A 397 -22.23 -13.49 -4.26
N LEU A 398 -21.62 -12.84 -3.27
CA LEU A 398 -20.21 -13.01 -2.92
C LEU A 398 -20.05 -13.36 -1.45
N LEU A 399 -19.10 -14.27 -1.16
CA LEU A 399 -18.60 -14.55 0.18
C LEU A 399 -17.12 -14.20 0.24
N VAL A 400 -16.76 -13.27 1.10
CA VAL A 400 -15.39 -12.81 1.35
C VAL A 400 -14.91 -13.43 2.66
N ASP A 401 -13.86 -14.24 2.59
CA ASP A 401 -13.11 -14.71 3.76
C ASP A 401 -11.73 -14.03 3.75
N GLY A 402 -11.65 -12.87 4.39
CA GLY A 402 -10.42 -12.11 4.59
C GLY A 402 -9.42 -12.81 5.51
N THR A 403 -9.88 -13.77 6.31
CA THR A 403 -9.03 -14.60 7.18
C THR A 403 -8.32 -15.68 6.38
N GLU A 404 -9.02 -16.35 5.45
CA GLU A 404 -8.45 -17.36 4.55
C GLU A 404 -7.84 -16.76 3.28
N GLY A 405 -8.15 -15.51 2.93
CA GLY A 405 -7.68 -14.90 1.68
C GLY A 405 -8.45 -15.43 0.47
N THR A 406 -9.75 -15.71 0.64
CA THR A 406 -10.58 -16.36 -0.38
C THR A 406 -11.81 -15.51 -0.70
N LEU A 407 -12.10 -15.35 -1.98
CA LEU A 407 -13.38 -14.89 -2.49
C LEU A 407 -14.16 -16.06 -3.12
N VAL A 408 -15.41 -16.25 -2.74
CA VAL A 408 -16.35 -17.16 -3.42
C VAL A 408 -17.36 -16.34 -4.21
N ILE A 409 -17.44 -16.61 -5.50
CA ILE A 409 -18.34 -15.94 -6.45
C ILE A 409 -19.50 -16.89 -6.77
N ARG A 410 -20.74 -16.40 -6.68
CA ARG A 410 -21.98 -17.16 -6.91
C ARG A 410 -21.98 -18.47 -6.11
N PRO A 411 -21.90 -18.42 -4.77
CA PRO A 411 -21.90 -19.61 -3.93
C PRO A 411 -23.17 -20.44 -4.14
N THR A 412 -23.06 -21.75 -3.95
CA THR A 412 -24.25 -22.60 -3.82
C THR A 412 -24.88 -22.39 -2.43
N LEU A 413 -26.15 -22.74 -2.28
CA LEU A 413 -26.85 -22.62 -1.00
C LEU A 413 -26.11 -23.35 0.14
N ALA A 414 -25.56 -24.54 -0.13
CA ALA A 414 -24.77 -25.28 0.85
C ALA A 414 -23.48 -24.55 1.27
N MET A 415 -22.85 -23.79 0.36
CA MET A 415 -21.69 -22.96 0.69
C MET A 415 -22.08 -21.74 1.51
N GLU A 416 -23.24 -21.13 1.24
CA GLU A 416 -23.77 -20.04 2.06
C GLU A 416 -24.10 -20.51 3.48
N GLU A 417 -24.80 -21.64 3.63
CA GLU A 417 -25.11 -22.22 4.94
C GLU A 417 -23.85 -22.57 5.74
N ALA A 418 -22.84 -23.15 5.10
CA ALA A 418 -21.56 -23.45 5.73
C ALA A 418 -20.82 -22.16 6.14
N PHE A 419 -20.88 -21.12 5.32
CA PHE A 419 -20.28 -19.82 5.61
C PHE A 419 -20.98 -19.12 6.78
N ASP A 420 -22.31 -19.10 6.81
CA ASP A 420 -23.11 -18.53 7.89
C ASP A 420 -22.91 -19.29 9.20
N ALA A 421 -22.85 -20.63 9.15
CA ALA A 421 -22.50 -21.44 10.32
C ALA A 421 -21.10 -21.11 10.85
N LYS A 422 -20.10 -20.99 9.95
CA LYS A 422 -18.73 -20.58 10.31
C LYS A 422 -18.71 -19.16 10.91
N LEU A 423 -19.47 -18.23 10.34
CA LEU A 423 -19.60 -16.86 10.84
C LEU A 423 -20.22 -16.84 12.26
N LEU A 424 -21.29 -17.59 12.49
CA LEU A 424 -21.95 -17.71 13.80
C LEU A 424 -21.04 -18.33 14.85
N VAL A 425 -20.30 -19.39 14.52
CA VAL A 425 -19.31 -20.00 15.41
C VAL A 425 -18.22 -19.00 15.76
N THR A 426 -17.71 -18.27 14.77
CA THR A 426 -16.69 -17.23 14.97
C THR A 426 -17.20 -16.09 15.86
N GLN A 427 -18.45 -15.65 15.66
CA GLN A 427 -19.07 -14.62 16.50
C GLN A 427 -19.28 -15.09 17.94
N LYS A 428 -19.79 -16.32 18.14
CA LYS A 428 -19.95 -16.91 19.49
C LYS A 428 -18.62 -17.02 20.21
N ARG A 429 -17.56 -17.48 19.53
CA ARG A 429 -16.20 -17.53 20.07
C ARG A 429 -15.68 -16.15 20.43
N ARG A 430 -15.86 -15.16 19.56
CA ARG A 430 -15.47 -13.77 19.84
C ARG A 430 -16.19 -13.22 21.07
N ALA A 431 -17.48 -13.54 21.26
CA ALA A 431 -18.22 -13.17 22.47
C ALA A 431 -17.69 -13.89 23.73
N ALA A 432 -17.37 -15.19 23.63
CA ALA A 432 -16.76 -15.95 24.72
C ALA A 432 -15.39 -15.37 25.12
N PHE A 433 -14.54 -15.04 24.14
CA PHE A 433 -13.26 -14.41 24.36
C PHE A 433 -13.38 -12.99 24.94
N ALA A 434 -14.37 -12.22 24.53
CA ALA A 434 -14.65 -10.91 25.12
C ALA A 434 -15.05 -11.03 26.61
N ALA A 435 -15.72 -12.11 27.00
CA ALA A 435 -16.04 -12.39 28.40
C ALA A 435 -14.78 -12.66 29.25
N LEU A 436 -13.68 -13.13 28.64
CA LEU A 436 -12.39 -13.35 29.32
C LEU A 436 -11.59 -12.06 29.58
N LYS A 437 -12.11 -10.89 29.18
CA LYS A 437 -11.45 -9.60 29.40
C LYS A 437 -10.98 -9.41 30.85
N GLY A 438 -11.86 -9.66 31.82
CA GLY A 438 -11.56 -9.47 33.26
C GLY A 438 -10.79 -10.62 33.91
N GLU A 439 -10.61 -11.74 33.21
CA GLU A 439 -9.99 -12.94 33.76
C GLU A 439 -8.46 -12.87 33.70
N VAL A 440 -7.81 -13.34 34.77
CA VAL A 440 -6.36 -13.46 34.83
C VAL A 440 -5.92 -14.75 34.11
N PRO A 441 -4.94 -14.69 33.18
CA PRO A 441 -4.36 -15.86 32.52
C PRO A 441 -3.50 -16.69 33.49
N ILE A 442 -4.11 -17.70 34.11
CA ILE A 442 -3.47 -18.67 35.01
C ILE A 442 -3.73 -20.07 34.46
N THR A 443 -2.68 -20.87 34.36
CA THR A 443 -2.74 -22.27 33.90
C THR A 443 -3.41 -23.18 34.95
N LYS A 444 -3.81 -24.39 34.56
CA LYS A 444 -4.42 -25.39 35.47
C LYS A 444 -3.53 -25.74 36.66
N ASP A 445 -2.22 -25.70 36.48
CA ASP A 445 -1.19 -25.92 37.50
C ASP A 445 -0.83 -24.64 38.29
N GLY A 446 -1.59 -23.54 38.12
CA GLY A 446 -1.49 -22.33 38.94
C GLY A 446 -0.43 -21.33 38.49
N HIS A 447 0.15 -21.51 37.31
CA HIS A 447 1.19 -20.62 36.79
C HIS A 447 0.59 -19.41 36.05
N ARG A 448 1.00 -18.20 36.40
CA ARG A 448 0.54 -16.97 35.72
C ARG A 448 1.37 -16.71 34.46
N VAL A 449 0.70 -16.51 33.33
CA VAL A 449 1.32 -16.04 32.08
C VAL A 449 0.99 -14.56 31.90
N THR A 450 1.96 -13.70 31.63
CA THR A 450 1.70 -12.27 31.36
C THR A 450 1.32 -12.11 29.90
N VAL A 451 0.14 -11.53 29.63
CA VAL A 451 -0.38 -11.32 28.27
C VAL A 451 -0.53 -9.82 28.02
N MET A 452 0.38 -9.28 27.22
CA MET A 452 0.48 -7.88 26.84
C MET A 452 0.10 -7.68 25.37
N VAL A 453 -0.10 -6.43 24.97
CA VAL A 453 -0.34 -6.08 23.56
C VAL A 453 0.87 -5.44 22.89
N ASN A 454 0.99 -5.67 21.60
CA ASN A 454 1.81 -4.88 20.70
C ASN A 454 1.01 -3.65 20.27
N ALA A 455 1.63 -2.48 20.30
CA ALA A 455 1.08 -1.21 19.86
C ALA A 455 2.09 -0.47 18.99
N GLY A 456 1.62 0.42 18.12
CA GLY A 456 2.46 1.31 17.32
C GLY A 456 1.94 2.75 17.29
N LEU A 457 0.66 2.92 17.55
CA LEU A 457 -0.04 4.20 17.51
C LEU A 457 -0.66 4.53 18.87
N ARG A 458 -1.05 5.79 19.04
CA ARG A 458 -1.76 6.26 20.24
C ARG A 458 -3.08 5.50 20.44
N ASP A 459 -3.82 5.29 19.35
CA ASP A 459 -5.14 4.65 19.38
C ASP A 459 -5.08 3.17 19.78
N ASP A 460 -3.94 2.51 19.54
CA ASP A 460 -3.72 1.13 19.96
C ASP A 460 -3.74 0.98 21.49
N VAL A 461 -3.48 2.05 22.24
CA VAL A 461 -3.48 2.01 23.71
C VAL A 461 -4.89 1.78 24.27
N ALA A 462 -5.93 2.24 23.57
CA ALA A 462 -7.33 1.95 23.93
C ALA A 462 -7.62 0.43 23.90
N ALA A 463 -6.84 -0.35 23.15
CA ALA A 463 -6.96 -1.79 23.09
C ALA A 463 -6.63 -2.48 24.44
N LEU A 464 -5.83 -1.84 25.31
CA LEU A 464 -5.55 -2.35 26.66
C LEU A 464 -6.85 -2.55 27.45
N ASP A 465 -7.71 -1.54 27.45
CA ASP A 465 -8.98 -1.59 28.16
C ASP A 465 -9.99 -2.48 27.46
N LEU A 466 -9.98 -2.56 26.13
CA LEU A 466 -10.89 -3.43 25.37
C LEU A 466 -10.58 -4.92 25.57
N THR A 467 -9.31 -5.28 25.72
CA THR A 467 -8.86 -6.68 25.79
C THR A 467 -8.58 -7.17 27.21
N GLY A 468 -8.33 -6.25 28.15
CA GLY A 468 -7.91 -6.58 29.50
C GLY A 468 -6.49 -7.16 29.54
N ALA A 469 -5.60 -6.66 28.68
CA ALA A 469 -4.19 -7.03 28.66
C ALA A 469 -3.43 -6.47 29.87
N ASP A 470 -2.37 -7.16 30.29
CA ASP A 470 -1.53 -6.80 31.44
C ASP A 470 -0.71 -5.51 31.18
N GLY A 471 -0.50 -5.12 29.93
CA GLY A 471 0.27 -3.92 29.54
C GLY A 471 0.66 -3.93 28.06
N ILE A 472 1.62 -3.08 27.69
CA ILE A 472 2.19 -2.99 26.33
C ILE A 472 3.61 -3.59 26.36
N GLY A 473 3.79 -4.77 25.78
CA GLY A 473 5.09 -5.46 25.77
C GLY A 473 5.99 -5.08 24.59
N LEU A 474 5.44 -4.36 23.62
CA LEU A 474 6.15 -3.75 22.51
C LEU A 474 5.36 -2.55 22.01
N PHE A 475 5.87 -1.35 22.26
CA PHE A 475 5.46 -0.13 21.59
C PHE A 475 6.45 0.16 20.45
N ARG A 476 6.01 -0.03 19.21
CA ARG A 476 6.79 0.24 17.99
C ARG A 476 6.84 1.74 17.75
N THR A 477 8.02 2.33 17.94
CA THR A 477 8.17 3.78 17.75
C THR A 477 8.31 4.17 16.29
N GLU A 478 8.47 3.21 15.37
CA GLU A 478 8.77 3.46 13.96
C GLU A 478 7.57 4.00 13.18
N PHE A 479 6.35 3.66 13.59
CA PHE A 479 5.14 4.09 12.88
C PHE A 479 5.05 5.61 12.76
N GLN A 480 5.37 6.35 13.84
CA GLN A 480 5.40 7.82 13.80
C GLN A 480 6.39 8.38 12.76
N PHE A 481 7.46 7.63 12.45
CA PHE A 481 8.45 8.04 11.44
C PHE A 481 7.95 7.69 10.03
N LEU A 482 7.29 6.53 9.87
CA LEU A 482 6.77 6.07 8.58
C LEU A 482 5.59 6.90 8.07
N ILE A 483 4.72 7.36 8.97
CA ILE A 483 3.52 8.14 8.61
C ILE A 483 3.81 9.64 8.43
N SER A 484 4.86 10.15 9.08
CA SER A 484 5.18 11.57 9.06
C SER A 484 5.85 11.96 7.74
N ALA A 485 5.46 13.10 7.17
CA ALA A 485 6.11 13.65 5.96
C ALA A 485 7.53 14.18 6.22
N THR A 486 7.88 14.41 7.49
CA THR A 486 9.20 14.93 7.92
C THR A 486 9.69 14.19 9.15
N LEU A 487 10.97 14.32 9.48
CA LEU A 487 11.51 13.71 10.69
C LEU A 487 10.77 14.23 11.94
N PRO A 488 10.08 13.35 12.72
CA PRO A 488 9.31 13.77 13.88
C PRO A 488 10.17 14.50 14.90
N GLN A 489 9.81 15.75 15.20
CA GLN A 489 10.54 16.54 16.18
C GLN A 489 10.42 15.96 17.59
N ARG A 490 11.43 16.24 18.43
CA ARG A 490 11.49 15.79 19.83
C ARG A 490 10.18 15.99 20.59
N GLU A 491 9.55 17.16 20.43
CA GLU A 491 8.34 17.53 21.17
C GLU A 491 7.12 16.68 20.77
N ALA A 492 7.00 16.34 19.48
CA ALA A 492 5.96 15.43 18.99
C ALA A 492 6.16 14.02 19.55
N GLN A 493 7.38 13.50 19.51
CA GLN A 493 7.73 12.19 20.09
C GLN A 493 7.45 12.18 21.61
N ARG A 494 7.87 13.23 22.35
CA ARG A 494 7.64 13.37 23.79
C ARG A 494 6.15 13.33 24.13
N ARG A 495 5.33 14.07 23.37
CA ARG A 495 3.88 14.09 23.57
C ARG A 495 3.27 12.72 23.33
N LEU A 496 3.62 12.04 22.24
CA LEU A 496 3.15 10.70 21.95
C LEU A 496 3.50 9.72 23.09
N TYR A 497 4.77 9.66 23.49
CA TYR A 497 5.21 8.73 24.53
C TYR A 497 4.56 9.02 25.88
N LYS A 498 4.35 10.31 26.20
CA LYS A 498 3.64 10.73 27.40
C LYS A 498 2.18 10.28 27.35
N ASP A 499 1.49 10.51 26.24
CA ASP A 499 0.09 10.14 26.06
C ASP A 499 -0.10 8.61 26.17
N VAL A 500 0.84 7.83 25.62
CA VAL A 500 0.86 6.36 25.74
C VAL A 500 1.02 5.94 27.20
N LEU A 501 1.96 6.54 27.93
CA LEU A 501 2.18 6.26 29.36
C LEU A 501 1.00 6.71 30.24
N ASP A 502 0.35 7.83 29.90
CA ASP A 502 -0.82 8.34 30.60
C ASP A 502 -2.04 7.42 30.39
N ALA A 503 -2.27 6.96 29.16
CA ALA A 503 -3.35 6.03 28.83
C ALA A 503 -3.11 4.61 29.38
N ALA A 504 -1.85 4.15 29.45
CA ALA A 504 -1.52 2.86 30.06
C ALA A 504 -1.73 2.86 31.59
N GLY A 505 -1.65 4.01 32.26
CA GLY A 505 -1.75 4.12 33.71
C GLY A 505 -0.58 3.42 34.41
N ASP A 506 -0.86 2.51 35.33
CA ASP A 506 0.15 1.73 36.06
C ASP A 506 0.65 0.50 35.30
N ARG A 507 0.04 0.17 34.15
CA ARG A 507 0.41 -0.99 33.35
C ARG A 507 1.76 -0.74 32.66
N PRO A 508 2.67 -1.73 32.61
CA PRO A 508 3.98 -1.58 31.99
C PRO A 508 3.87 -1.26 30.50
N VAL A 509 4.76 -0.39 30.02
CA VAL A 509 4.95 -0.07 28.61
C VAL A 509 6.42 -0.26 28.27
N VAL A 510 6.70 -1.11 27.28
CA VAL A 510 8.04 -1.36 26.76
C VAL A 510 8.19 -0.69 25.40
N PHE A 511 8.95 0.40 25.35
CA PHE A 511 9.25 1.11 24.11
C PHE A 511 10.40 0.43 23.36
N ARG A 512 10.21 0.18 22.07
CA ARG A 512 11.32 -0.18 21.17
C ARG A 512 11.88 1.09 20.56
N THR A 513 13.20 1.29 20.64
CA THR A 513 13.86 2.35 19.87
C THR A 513 13.69 2.11 18.38
N VAL A 514 13.92 3.15 17.59
CA VAL A 514 13.60 3.19 16.16
C VAL A 514 14.24 2.04 15.36
N ASP A 515 13.42 1.17 14.78
CA ASP A 515 13.73 0.08 13.82
C ASP A 515 13.31 0.45 12.37
N ILE A 516 14.02 1.42 11.81
CA ILE A 516 13.86 1.94 10.44
C ILE A 516 15.06 1.54 9.58
N GLY A 517 14.94 1.62 8.26
CA GLY A 517 15.95 1.12 7.33
C GLY A 517 15.66 -0.31 6.86
N GLY A 518 16.34 -0.74 5.82
CA GLY A 518 16.01 -1.96 5.11
C GLY A 518 14.73 -1.81 4.26
N ASP A 519 13.72 -2.66 4.52
CA ASP A 519 12.40 -2.62 3.85
C ASP A 519 11.53 -1.42 4.26
N LYS A 520 11.94 -0.69 5.30
CA LYS A 520 11.24 0.47 5.87
C LYS A 520 11.98 1.76 5.53
N ALA A 521 12.07 2.07 4.25
CA ALA A 521 12.69 3.30 3.75
C ALA A 521 11.93 4.54 4.25
N LEU A 522 12.67 5.57 4.68
CA LEU A 522 12.09 6.83 5.14
C LEU A 522 12.31 7.91 4.08
N PRO A 523 11.25 8.60 3.61
CA PRO A 523 11.34 9.50 2.45
C PRO A 523 12.25 10.71 2.64
N TYR A 524 12.43 11.15 3.88
CA TYR A 524 13.14 12.38 4.25
C TYR A 524 14.51 12.12 4.88
N LEU A 525 14.98 10.86 4.88
CA LEU A 525 16.35 10.52 5.23
C LEU A 525 17.09 10.27 3.94
N ASP A 526 17.97 11.19 3.57
CA ASP A 526 18.80 11.05 2.38
C ASP A 526 19.53 9.69 2.39
N HIS A 527 19.25 8.89 1.35
CA HIS A 527 19.98 7.68 0.97
C HIS A 527 21.31 8.04 0.28
N ASP A 528 21.90 9.18 0.63
CA ASP A 528 22.99 9.81 -0.12
C ASP A 528 24.34 9.07 -0.11
N GLU A 529 24.47 7.93 0.57
CA GLU A 529 25.73 7.18 0.62
C GLU A 529 25.69 5.76 0.07
N ASN A 530 24.52 5.13 -0.11
CA ASN A 530 24.44 3.78 -0.69
C ASN A 530 23.16 3.67 -1.51
N GLY A 531 23.29 3.29 -2.79
CA GLY A 531 22.15 2.92 -3.63
C GLY A 531 21.31 1.80 -3.00
N GLU A 532 20.24 1.37 -3.69
CA GLU A 532 19.37 0.28 -3.22
C GLU A 532 20.20 -0.88 -2.61
N GLU A 533 20.07 -1.09 -1.30
CA GLU A 533 20.77 -2.19 -0.63
C GLU A 533 20.29 -3.52 -1.23
N GLU A 534 21.21 -4.36 -1.72
CA GLU A 534 20.83 -5.65 -2.32
C GLU A 534 20.05 -6.55 -1.34
N ASN A 535 20.33 -6.43 -0.03
CA ASN A 535 19.69 -7.21 1.02
C ASN A 535 19.24 -6.32 2.18
N PRO A 536 18.15 -5.56 2.02
CA PRO A 536 17.72 -4.55 3.00
C PRO A 536 17.46 -5.13 4.40
N ALA A 537 17.00 -6.38 4.48
CA ALA A 537 16.79 -7.06 5.76
C ALA A 537 18.10 -7.31 6.55
N MET A 538 19.23 -7.50 5.87
CA MET A 538 20.55 -7.72 6.49
C MET A 538 21.39 -6.45 6.58
N GLY A 539 20.90 -5.32 6.04
CA GLY A 539 21.66 -4.10 5.82
C GLY A 539 21.66 -3.09 6.97
N TRP A 540 21.75 -1.82 6.61
CA TRP A 540 21.94 -0.68 7.52
C TRP A 540 20.60 -0.20 8.08
N ARG A 541 20.15 -0.84 9.16
CA ARG A 541 18.85 -0.59 9.78
C ARG A 541 18.91 -0.57 11.30
N ALA A 542 17.83 -0.08 11.90
CA ALA A 542 17.54 -0.16 13.33
C ALA A 542 18.69 0.39 14.19
N LEU A 543 19.19 -0.39 15.14
CA LEU A 543 20.24 0.07 16.06
C LEU A 543 21.54 0.47 15.35
N ARG A 544 21.90 -0.20 14.25
CA ARG A 544 23.12 0.11 13.47
C ARG A 544 23.05 1.54 12.93
N LEU A 545 21.93 1.84 12.26
CA LEU A 545 21.63 3.19 11.78
C LEU A 545 21.55 4.20 12.94
N ALA A 546 20.91 3.83 14.06
CA ALA A 546 20.72 4.71 15.19
C ALA A 546 22.03 5.07 15.93
N LEU A 547 23.00 4.15 15.96
CA LEU A 547 24.33 4.38 16.54
C LEU A 547 25.21 5.22 15.62
N ASP A 548 25.20 4.95 14.30
CA ASP A 548 25.98 5.73 13.33
C ASP A 548 25.42 7.16 13.15
N ARG A 549 24.09 7.30 13.10
CA ARG A 549 23.39 8.59 13.07
C ARG A 549 22.85 8.94 14.45
N ASP A 550 23.77 9.15 15.40
CA ASP A 550 23.46 9.32 16.82
C ASP A 550 22.48 10.47 17.15
N GLY A 551 22.35 11.47 16.27
CA GLY A 551 21.41 12.59 16.41
C GLY A 551 19.97 12.14 16.52
N LEU A 552 19.57 11.14 15.73
CA LEU A 552 18.24 10.54 15.77
C LEU A 552 17.97 9.88 17.13
N MET A 553 18.92 9.06 17.57
CA MET A 553 18.79 8.30 18.82
C MET A 553 18.83 9.23 20.05
N LYS A 554 19.64 10.29 20.03
CA LYS A 554 19.67 11.32 21.08
C LYS A 554 18.32 12.03 21.23
N VAL A 555 17.68 12.39 20.11
CA VAL A 555 16.35 13.03 20.12
C VAL A 555 15.31 12.09 20.73
N GLN A 556 15.28 10.83 20.27
CA GLN A 556 14.35 9.83 20.78
C GLN A 556 14.59 9.52 22.27
N ALA A 557 15.84 9.36 22.69
CA ALA A 557 16.20 9.10 24.09
C ALA A 557 15.73 10.23 25.01
N ARG A 558 15.95 11.50 24.64
CA ARG A 558 15.46 12.65 25.41
C ARG A 558 13.93 12.67 25.48
N ALA A 559 13.25 12.41 24.36
CA ALA A 559 11.79 12.38 24.32
C ALA A 559 11.21 11.30 25.26
N LEU A 560 11.77 10.09 25.26
CA LEU A 560 11.37 8.99 26.16
C LEU A 560 11.64 9.31 27.63
N LEU A 561 12.84 9.82 27.94
CA LEU A 561 13.24 10.18 29.31
C LEU A 561 12.33 11.28 29.89
N GLU A 562 12.05 12.33 29.12
CA GLU A 562 11.16 13.41 29.56
C GLU A 562 9.70 12.95 29.67
N ALA A 563 9.23 12.11 28.74
CA ALA A 563 7.86 11.57 28.76
C ALA A 563 7.60 10.68 29.99
N ALA A 564 8.60 9.89 30.39
CA ALA A 564 8.53 9.01 31.55
C ALA A 564 8.90 9.67 32.88
N ALA A 565 8.96 11.01 32.94
CA ALA A 565 9.25 11.73 34.18
C ALA A 565 8.34 11.29 35.34
N GLY A 566 8.95 10.85 36.45
CA GLY A 566 8.25 10.34 37.62
C GLY A 566 7.66 8.92 37.47
N ARG A 567 7.98 8.19 36.40
CA ARG A 567 7.57 6.79 36.16
C ARG A 567 8.77 5.90 35.83
N THR A 568 8.53 4.59 35.74
CA THR A 568 9.52 3.64 35.22
C THR A 568 9.48 3.63 33.70
N LEU A 569 10.62 3.88 33.06
CA LEU A 569 10.79 3.78 31.62
C LEU A 569 11.37 2.40 31.29
N SER A 570 10.69 1.60 30.45
CA SER A 570 11.28 0.37 29.90
C SER A 570 11.56 0.58 28.42
N VAL A 571 12.83 0.44 28.02
CA VAL A 571 13.28 0.65 26.64
C VAL A 571 14.04 -0.58 26.18
N MET A 572 13.80 -1.00 24.95
CA MET A 572 14.59 -2.05 24.31
C MET A 572 15.19 -1.60 22.97
N PHE A 573 16.34 -2.19 22.67
CA PHE A 573 17.08 -1.96 21.44
C PHE A 573 16.84 -3.08 20.43
N PRO A 574 16.37 -2.79 19.20
CA PRO A 574 16.27 -3.74 18.09
C PRO A 574 17.65 -4.09 17.52
N MET A 575 17.76 -5.20 16.79
CA MET A 575 18.86 -5.63 15.93
C MET A 575 20.23 -5.70 16.62
N VAL A 576 20.24 -5.86 17.95
CA VAL A 576 21.47 -6.09 18.72
C VAL A 576 22.08 -7.40 18.25
N SER A 577 23.30 -7.32 17.74
CA SER A 577 24.07 -8.47 17.25
C SER A 577 25.23 -8.79 18.20
N GLU A 578 25.80 -7.76 18.84
CA GLU A 578 26.95 -7.86 19.72
C GLU A 578 26.74 -7.11 21.06
N PRO A 579 27.38 -7.52 22.17
CA PRO A 579 27.19 -6.86 23.47
C PRO A 579 27.62 -5.39 23.49
N TRP A 580 28.64 -5.03 22.71
CA TRP A 580 29.13 -3.66 22.65
C TRP A 580 28.11 -2.69 22.02
N GLU A 581 27.24 -3.15 21.11
CA GLU A 581 26.18 -2.32 20.52
C GLU A 581 25.16 -1.93 21.60
N PHE A 582 24.81 -2.89 22.47
CA PHE A 582 23.94 -2.65 23.61
C PHE A 582 24.58 -1.66 24.61
N ASP A 583 25.86 -1.85 24.93
CA ASP A 583 26.58 -0.97 25.85
C ASP A 583 26.64 0.48 25.33
N GLN A 584 26.91 0.67 24.03
CA GLN A 584 26.90 1.98 23.40
C GLN A 584 25.51 2.62 23.42
N ALA A 585 24.46 1.86 23.08
CA ALA A 585 23.08 2.32 23.11
C ALA A 585 22.65 2.77 24.51
N ARG A 586 22.98 1.97 25.53
CA ARG A 586 22.74 2.29 26.94
C ARG A 586 23.52 3.53 27.38
N ALA A 587 24.80 3.62 27.02
CA ALA A 587 25.63 4.78 27.35
C ALA A 587 25.09 6.08 26.74
N LEU A 588 24.53 6.03 25.53
CA LEU A 588 23.88 7.17 24.89
C LEU A 588 22.67 7.65 25.72
N PHE A 589 21.81 6.73 26.18
CA PHE A 589 20.67 7.04 27.03
C PHE A 589 21.08 7.64 28.38
N GLU A 590 22.06 7.05 29.06
CA GLU A 590 22.58 7.58 30.33
C GLU A 590 23.22 8.96 30.16
N THR A 591 23.92 9.19 29.04
CA THR A 591 24.46 10.51 28.70
C THR A 591 23.33 11.54 28.50
N GLN A 592 22.24 11.17 27.84
CA GLN A 592 21.09 12.06 27.67
C GLN A 592 20.34 12.31 28.99
N ARG A 593 20.27 11.30 29.86
CA ARG A 593 19.69 11.44 31.20
C ARG A 593 20.48 12.44 32.05
N ALA A 594 21.81 12.33 32.09
CA ALA A 594 22.67 13.29 32.78
C ALA A 594 22.56 14.70 32.16
N TRP A 595 22.45 14.80 30.83
CA TRP A 595 22.25 16.07 30.13
C TRP A 595 20.94 16.78 30.51
N LEU A 596 19.86 16.01 30.71
CA LEU A 596 18.55 16.50 31.17
C LEU A 596 18.60 16.89 32.64
N GLU A 597 19.27 16.09 33.48
CA GLU A 597 19.47 16.37 34.91
C GLU A 597 20.16 17.70 35.14
N ALA A 598 21.27 17.94 34.43
CA ALA A 598 22.05 19.18 34.51
C ALA A 598 21.25 20.44 34.12
N ARG A 599 20.12 20.28 33.42
CA ARG A 599 19.20 21.34 33.00
C ARG A 599 17.94 21.43 33.87
N GLY A 600 17.86 20.65 34.94
CA GLY A 600 16.75 20.68 35.89
C GLY A 600 15.46 20.03 35.37
N HIS A 601 15.53 19.17 34.36
CA HIS A 601 14.37 18.41 33.92
C HIS A 601 14.03 17.29 34.92
N LYS A 602 12.74 17.00 35.07
CA LYS A 602 12.29 15.83 35.84
C LYS A 602 12.65 14.54 35.08
N LEU A 603 13.20 13.56 35.78
CA LEU A 603 13.65 12.30 35.21
C LEU A 603 12.72 11.14 35.55
N PRO A 604 12.81 10.00 34.84
CA PRO A 604 12.19 8.75 35.25
C PRO A 604 12.70 8.28 36.62
N LEU A 605 11.87 7.57 37.38
CA LEU A 605 12.26 6.97 38.65
C LEU A 605 13.29 5.85 38.45
N GLN A 606 13.11 5.08 37.38
CA GLN A 606 13.99 4.01 36.96
C GLN A 606 13.94 3.93 35.44
N VAL A 607 15.08 3.62 34.82
CA VAL A 607 15.14 3.19 33.42
C VAL A 607 15.55 1.73 33.41
N ARG A 608 14.77 0.91 32.71
CA ARG A 608 15.04 -0.51 32.46
C ARG A 608 15.45 -0.69 31.02
N TYR A 609 16.58 -1.31 30.78
CA TYR A 609 17.14 -1.55 29.46
C TYR A 609 17.01 -3.02 29.09
N GLY A 610 16.43 -3.27 27.92
CA GLY A 610 16.33 -4.59 27.33
C GLY A 610 16.91 -4.65 25.93
N ALA A 611 17.04 -5.87 25.41
CA ALA A 611 17.42 -6.12 24.03
C ALA A 611 16.35 -6.96 23.33
N MET A 612 16.18 -6.73 22.03
CA MET A 612 15.40 -7.61 21.18
C MET A 612 16.32 -8.71 20.63
N LEU A 613 16.02 -9.98 20.96
CA LEU A 613 16.68 -11.11 20.33
C LEU A 613 15.99 -11.40 19.00
N GLU A 614 16.60 -10.89 17.93
CA GLU A 614 16.19 -11.14 16.56
C GLU A 614 17.35 -11.57 15.66
N VAL A 615 18.59 -11.21 16.01
CA VAL A 615 19.78 -11.67 15.30
C VAL A 615 20.32 -12.93 15.98
N PRO A 616 20.48 -14.08 15.27
CA PRO A 616 20.92 -15.33 15.88
C PRO A 616 22.28 -15.25 16.60
N ALA A 617 23.20 -14.41 16.10
CA ALA A 617 24.53 -14.22 16.69
C ALA A 617 24.46 -13.82 18.17
N LEU A 618 23.46 -13.01 18.56
CA LEU A 618 23.28 -12.56 19.94
C LEU A 618 23.11 -13.74 20.92
N ALA A 619 22.51 -14.86 20.47
CA ALA A 619 22.32 -16.05 21.29
C ALA A 619 23.63 -16.77 21.66
N GLU A 620 24.71 -16.54 20.91
CA GLU A 620 26.04 -17.11 21.19
C GLU A 620 26.83 -16.29 22.21
N VAL A 621 26.38 -15.07 22.53
CA VAL A 621 27.04 -14.13 23.45
C VAL A 621 26.09 -13.66 24.57
N LEU A 622 25.00 -14.41 24.81
CA LEU A 622 24.01 -14.08 25.83
C LEU A 622 24.60 -14.10 27.24
N ASP A 623 25.54 -14.99 27.54
CA ASP A 623 26.21 -15.06 28.84
C ASP A 623 26.93 -13.75 29.20
N ILE A 624 27.48 -13.05 28.20
CA ILE A 624 28.12 -11.74 28.34
C ILE A 624 27.08 -10.63 28.54
N LEU A 625 25.97 -10.70 27.79
CA LEU A 625 24.97 -9.63 27.76
C LEU A 625 23.96 -9.68 28.91
N LEU A 626 23.53 -10.88 29.35
CA LEU A 626 22.48 -11.09 30.34
C LEU A 626 22.69 -10.31 31.66
N PRO A 627 23.91 -10.22 32.23
CA PRO A 627 24.15 -9.43 33.45
C PRO A 627 23.85 -7.93 33.29
N ASN A 628 23.84 -7.41 32.05
CA ASN A 628 23.61 -6.00 31.75
C ASN A 628 22.16 -5.69 31.35
N LEU A 629 21.30 -6.71 31.22
CA LEU A 629 19.89 -6.59 30.81
C LEU A 629 18.94 -6.60 32.00
N ASP A 630 17.89 -5.78 31.93
CA ASP A 630 16.73 -5.87 32.82
C ASP A 630 15.67 -6.87 32.29
N PHE A 631 15.62 -7.07 30.97
CA PHE A 631 14.72 -8.00 30.29
C PHE A 631 15.19 -8.30 28.86
N LEU A 632 14.72 -9.42 28.30
CA LEU A 632 14.93 -9.80 26.90
C LEU A 632 13.58 -9.98 26.21
N SER A 633 13.44 -9.55 24.96
CA SER A 633 12.24 -9.78 24.14
C SER A 633 12.61 -10.45 22.84
N ILE A 634 11.95 -11.55 22.48
CA ILE A 634 12.24 -12.32 21.27
C ILE A 634 11.37 -11.81 20.13
N GLY A 635 12.01 -11.29 19.08
CA GLY A 635 11.39 -10.89 17.82
C GLY A 635 11.33 -12.06 16.87
N THR A 636 10.34 -12.96 17.02
CA THR A 636 10.29 -14.22 16.25
C THR A 636 10.22 -14.02 14.74
N ASN A 637 9.72 -12.87 14.29
CA ASN A 637 9.55 -12.60 12.87
C ASN A 637 10.90 -12.49 12.15
N ASP A 638 11.78 -11.61 12.62
CA ASP A 638 13.11 -11.42 12.03
C ASP A 638 14.05 -12.57 12.44
N LEU A 639 13.90 -13.11 13.65
CA LEU A 639 14.65 -14.29 14.11
C LEU A 639 14.44 -15.51 13.19
N THR A 640 13.19 -15.82 12.85
CA THR A 640 12.89 -16.97 11.96
C THR A 640 13.41 -16.73 10.55
N GLN A 641 13.31 -15.49 10.05
CA GLN A 641 13.88 -15.10 8.76
C GLN A 641 15.39 -15.35 8.71
N PHE A 642 16.16 -14.92 9.72
CA PHE A 642 17.61 -15.12 9.75
C PHE A 642 18.02 -16.56 10.03
N LEU A 643 17.30 -17.28 10.89
CA LEU A 643 17.59 -18.69 11.17
C LEU A 643 17.37 -19.60 9.95
N PHE A 644 16.39 -19.28 9.10
CA PHE A 644 16.13 -20.05 7.87
C PHE A 644 16.76 -19.44 6.62
N ALA A 645 17.36 -18.25 6.72
CA ALA A 645 17.76 -17.43 5.57
C ALA A 645 16.63 -17.30 4.54
N ALA A 646 15.41 -17.02 5.02
CA ALA A 646 14.20 -17.06 4.22
C ALA A 646 13.37 -15.79 4.40
N ASP A 647 13.36 -14.94 3.37
CA ASP A 647 12.57 -13.72 3.35
C ASP A 647 11.06 -14.03 3.40
N ARG A 648 10.40 -13.53 4.44
CA ARG A 648 8.96 -13.68 4.67
C ARG A 648 8.11 -12.92 3.63
N ALA A 649 8.65 -11.86 3.02
CA ALA A 649 7.95 -11.12 1.96
C ALA A 649 7.92 -11.92 0.65
N HIS A 650 8.82 -12.89 0.48
CA HIS A 650 8.90 -13.71 -0.72
C HIS A 650 7.82 -14.82 -0.73
N PRO A 651 6.86 -14.83 -1.67
CA PRO A 651 5.70 -15.73 -1.63
C PRO A 651 6.03 -17.22 -1.61
N LYS A 652 7.12 -17.64 -2.27
CA LYS A 652 7.55 -19.05 -2.27
C LYS A 652 8.17 -19.51 -0.95
N LEU A 653 8.64 -18.58 -0.11
CA LEU A 653 9.35 -18.86 1.14
C LEU A 653 8.44 -18.68 2.36
N ALA A 654 7.46 -17.77 2.29
CA ALA A 654 6.52 -17.49 3.38
C ALA A 654 5.78 -18.72 3.95
N VAL A 655 5.58 -19.76 3.13
CA VAL A 655 4.90 -21.02 3.52
C VAL A 655 5.85 -22.22 3.66
N ARG A 656 7.16 -22.02 3.46
CA ARG A 656 8.14 -23.12 3.35
C ARG A 656 8.54 -23.69 4.71
N TYR A 657 8.61 -22.84 5.74
CA TYR A 657 9.13 -23.21 7.05
C TYR A 657 8.09 -22.97 8.13
N ASP A 658 7.83 -24.00 8.94
CA ASP A 658 6.94 -23.91 10.09
C ASP A 658 7.64 -23.26 11.29
N TRP A 659 6.95 -22.39 12.01
CA TRP A 659 7.45 -21.76 13.24
C TRP A 659 7.63 -22.76 14.39
N LEU A 660 6.93 -23.90 14.34
CA LEU A 660 7.09 -25.03 15.26
C LEU A 660 8.20 -25.98 14.83
N SER A 661 9.08 -25.60 13.90
CA SER A 661 10.18 -26.49 13.52
C SER A 661 11.06 -26.85 14.73
N PRO A 662 11.68 -28.04 14.74
CA PRO A 662 12.64 -28.41 15.77
C PRO A 662 13.83 -27.45 15.87
N SER A 663 14.26 -26.83 14.76
CA SER A 663 15.38 -25.87 14.76
C SER A 663 15.04 -24.60 15.53
N ILE A 664 13.85 -24.04 15.32
CA ILE A 664 13.37 -22.86 16.03
C ILE A 664 13.13 -23.19 17.50
N LEU A 665 12.40 -24.27 17.80
CA LEU A 665 12.06 -24.61 19.18
C LEU A 665 13.30 -24.96 20.02
N ARG A 666 14.30 -25.65 19.45
CA ARG A 666 15.58 -25.91 20.15
C ARG A 666 16.38 -24.63 20.37
N PHE A 667 16.39 -23.71 19.38
CA PHE A 667 17.04 -22.41 19.54
C PHE A 667 16.39 -21.61 20.69
N LEU A 668 15.06 -21.51 20.69
CA LEU A 668 14.31 -20.83 21.74
C LEU A 668 14.52 -21.49 23.10
N HIS A 669 14.50 -22.83 23.18
CA HIS A 669 14.77 -23.55 24.42
C HIS A 669 16.17 -23.26 25.00
N ARG A 670 17.19 -23.17 24.14
CA ARG A 670 18.55 -22.79 24.55
C ARG A 670 18.60 -21.37 25.11
N VAL A 671 17.92 -20.43 24.47
CA VAL A 671 17.82 -19.04 24.93
C VAL A 671 17.08 -18.96 26.26
N THR A 672 15.91 -19.60 26.38
CA THR A 672 15.08 -19.53 27.59
C THR A 672 15.80 -20.15 28.79
N SER A 673 16.52 -21.24 28.58
CA SER A 673 17.32 -21.89 29.62
C SER A 673 18.41 -20.96 30.17
N GLN A 674 19.12 -20.24 29.30
CA GLN A 674 20.14 -19.26 29.71
C GLN A 674 19.51 -18.07 30.46
N THR A 675 18.41 -17.52 29.96
CA THR A 675 17.72 -16.40 30.61
C THR A 675 17.18 -16.78 31.99
N HIS A 676 16.62 -17.98 32.16
CA HIS A 676 16.16 -18.47 33.45
C HIS A 676 17.30 -18.66 34.44
N ALA A 677 18.43 -19.22 33.99
CA ALA A 677 19.62 -19.37 34.83
C ALA A 677 20.16 -18.01 35.32
N ALA A 678 20.07 -16.97 34.49
CA ALA A 678 20.47 -15.61 34.83
C ALA A 678 19.39 -14.80 35.60
N GLY A 679 18.17 -15.33 35.76
CA GLY A 679 17.05 -14.61 36.38
C GLY A 679 16.52 -13.44 35.55
N ILE A 680 16.84 -13.37 34.26
CA ILE A 680 16.38 -12.32 33.35
C ILE A 680 15.05 -12.73 32.72
N PRO A 681 14.00 -11.89 32.83
CA PRO A 681 12.71 -12.23 32.25
C PRO A 681 12.75 -12.15 30.73
N VAL A 682 12.17 -13.16 30.08
CA VAL A 682 12.06 -13.26 28.62
C VAL A 682 10.62 -13.10 28.17
N ALA A 683 10.40 -12.31 27.13
CA ALA A 683 9.12 -12.14 26.46
C ALA A 683 9.20 -12.55 24.98
N VAL A 684 8.07 -12.79 24.34
CA VAL A 684 7.96 -12.89 22.87
C VAL A 684 7.03 -11.80 22.37
N CYS A 685 7.50 -10.98 21.43
CA CYS A 685 6.71 -9.90 20.81
C CYS A 685 6.41 -10.12 19.31
N GLY A 686 6.97 -11.17 18.71
CA GLY A 686 6.66 -11.56 17.35
C GLY A 686 5.33 -12.31 17.23
N GLU A 687 4.88 -12.54 15.99
CA GLU A 687 3.55 -13.10 15.69
C GLU A 687 3.33 -14.51 16.25
N MET A 688 4.41 -15.25 16.51
CA MET A 688 4.37 -16.58 17.09
C MET A 688 3.65 -16.59 18.45
N GLY A 689 3.79 -15.53 19.25
CA GLY A 689 3.12 -15.43 20.55
C GLY A 689 1.60 -15.25 20.43
N GLY A 690 1.09 -14.75 19.31
CA GLY A 690 -0.33 -14.43 19.11
C GLY A 690 -1.17 -15.59 18.59
N ARG A 691 -0.57 -16.76 18.36
CA ARG A 691 -1.26 -17.94 17.83
C ARG A 691 -1.34 -19.01 18.92
N PRO A 692 -2.52 -19.55 19.28
CA PRO A 692 -2.66 -20.41 20.45
C PRO A 692 -1.74 -21.63 20.49
N LEU A 693 -1.55 -22.34 19.38
CA LEU A 693 -0.70 -23.53 19.34
C LEU A 693 0.79 -23.16 19.53
N GLU A 694 1.25 -22.14 18.82
CA GLU A 694 2.61 -21.63 18.94
C GLU A 694 2.88 -21.03 20.32
N ALA A 695 1.97 -20.24 20.86
CA ALA A 695 2.02 -19.71 22.21
C ALA A 695 2.06 -20.81 23.27
N MET A 696 1.27 -21.87 23.09
CA MET A 696 1.31 -23.07 23.95
C MET A 696 2.73 -23.66 23.93
N ALA A 697 3.32 -23.88 22.75
CA ALA A 697 4.68 -24.39 22.63
C ALA A 697 5.70 -23.46 23.34
N LEU A 698 5.60 -22.14 23.16
CA LEU A 698 6.45 -21.15 23.84
C LEU A 698 6.34 -21.24 25.38
N ILE A 699 5.13 -21.36 25.92
CA ILE A 699 4.89 -21.55 27.37
C ILE A 699 5.53 -22.87 27.84
N GLY A 700 5.45 -23.93 27.03
CA GLY A 700 6.12 -25.21 27.29
C GLY A 700 7.65 -25.14 27.26
N LEU A 701 8.24 -24.14 26.59
CA LEU A 701 9.67 -23.81 26.64
C LEU A 701 10.04 -22.93 27.85
N GLY A 702 9.03 -22.53 28.64
CA GLY A 702 9.17 -21.66 29.80
C GLY A 702 9.07 -20.17 29.49
N ILE A 703 8.51 -19.77 28.34
CA ILE A 703 8.25 -18.34 28.07
C ILE A 703 6.93 -17.94 28.71
N GLU A 704 7.02 -17.03 29.67
CA GLU A 704 5.88 -16.68 30.53
C GLU A 704 5.32 -15.27 30.22
N ARG A 705 5.90 -14.55 29.25
CA ARG A 705 5.45 -13.22 28.84
C ARG A 705 5.23 -13.17 27.33
N LEU A 706 4.02 -12.86 26.91
CA LEU A 706 3.64 -12.74 25.50
C LEU A 706 3.16 -11.31 25.23
N SER A 707 3.66 -10.71 24.16
CA SER A 707 3.20 -9.42 23.64
C SER A 707 2.66 -9.61 22.24
N ILE A 708 1.35 -9.42 22.07
CA ILE A 708 0.61 -9.97 20.93
C ILE A 708 -0.38 -8.95 20.36
N THR A 709 -1.01 -9.26 19.24
CA THR A 709 -2.06 -8.36 18.71
C THR A 709 -3.27 -8.34 19.65
N PRO A 710 -4.00 -7.22 19.76
CA PRO A 710 -5.19 -7.13 20.61
C PRO A 710 -6.22 -8.24 20.37
N ALA A 711 -6.41 -8.63 19.11
CA ALA A 711 -7.35 -9.69 18.73
C ALA A 711 -6.97 -11.07 19.28
N ALA A 712 -5.68 -11.31 19.53
CA ALA A 712 -5.16 -12.58 20.03
C ALA A 712 -5.27 -12.72 21.56
N VAL A 713 -5.47 -11.62 22.32
CA VAL A 713 -5.50 -11.67 23.80
C VAL A 713 -6.53 -12.64 24.33
N GLY A 714 -7.77 -12.58 23.83
CA GLY A 714 -8.85 -13.48 24.26
C GLY A 714 -8.57 -14.96 23.98
N PRO A 715 -8.25 -15.35 22.73
CA PRO A 715 -7.83 -16.72 22.40
C PRO A 715 -6.66 -17.24 23.25
N ILE A 716 -5.63 -16.41 23.47
CA ILE A 716 -4.48 -16.79 24.30
C ILE A 716 -4.88 -16.97 25.77
N LYS A 717 -5.74 -16.10 26.34
CA LYS A 717 -6.26 -16.29 27.70
C LYS A 717 -7.05 -17.60 27.84
N ALA A 718 -7.88 -17.95 26.86
CA ALA A 718 -8.62 -19.21 26.84
C ALA A 718 -7.68 -20.42 26.84
N MET A 719 -6.71 -20.42 25.91
CA MET A 719 -5.68 -21.45 25.81
C MET A 719 -4.92 -21.61 27.12
N VAL A 720 -4.39 -20.52 27.69
CA VAL A 720 -3.62 -20.56 28.95
C VAL A 720 -4.44 -21.18 30.08
N ARG A 721 -5.70 -20.81 30.23
CA ARG A 721 -6.57 -21.33 31.31
C ARG A 721 -6.92 -22.81 31.16
N SER A 722 -6.89 -23.32 29.95
CA SER A 722 -7.10 -24.74 29.65
C SER A 722 -5.81 -25.59 29.72
N LEU A 723 -4.65 -24.94 29.80
CA LEU A 723 -3.33 -25.59 29.72
C LEU A 723 -2.85 -26.07 31.09
N ASP A 724 -2.28 -27.27 31.14
CA ASP A 724 -1.40 -27.74 32.22
C ASP A 724 0.05 -27.56 31.75
N ARG A 725 0.74 -26.56 32.32
CA ARG A 725 2.09 -26.19 31.86
C ARG A 725 3.12 -27.25 32.25
N ALA A 726 3.06 -27.77 33.48
CA ALA A 726 4.00 -28.79 33.96
C ALA A 726 3.98 -30.04 33.06
N SER A 727 2.79 -30.53 32.70
CA SER A 727 2.62 -31.65 31.77
C SER A 727 3.23 -31.34 30.40
N LEU A 728 2.93 -30.17 29.83
CA LEU A 728 3.48 -29.77 28.54
C LEU A 728 5.01 -29.67 28.55
N THR A 729 5.59 -29.09 29.61
CA THR A 729 7.04 -28.91 29.74
C THR A 729 7.77 -30.26 29.71
N GLY A 730 7.20 -31.27 30.38
CA GLY A 730 7.69 -32.64 30.33
C GLY A 730 7.66 -33.22 28.92
N THR A 731 6.54 -33.06 28.20
CA THR A 731 6.41 -33.53 26.81
C THR A 731 7.33 -32.78 25.85
N MET A 732 7.45 -31.45 25.98
CA MET A 732 8.33 -30.63 25.15
C MET A 732 9.78 -31.08 25.27
N THR A 733 10.25 -31.42 26.47
CA THR A 733 11.60 -31.94 26.68
C THR A 733 11.86 -33.21 25.85
N GLN A 734 10.88 -34.12 25.78
CA GLN A 734 10.96 -35.35 24.99
C GLN A 734 10.89 -35.07 23.48
N LEU A 735 9.95 -34.22 23.04
CA LEU A 735 9.79 -33.84 21.64
C LEU A 735 11.03 -33.11 21.11
N LEU A 736 11.68 -32.26 21.92
CA LEU A 736 12.91 -31.59 21.51
C LEU A 736 14.10 -32.55 21.45
N ALA A 737 14.17 -33.55 22.32
CA ALA A 737 15.22 -34.56 22.27
C ALA A 737 15.06 -35.47 21.04
N GLN A 738 13.83 -35.92 20.75
CA GLN A 738 13.48 -36.80 19.64
C GLN A 738 12.35 -36.19 18.80
N PRO A 739 12.67 -35.23 17.92
CA PRO A 739 11.65 -34.51 17.17
C PRO A 739 10.90 -35.43 16.20
N PRO A 740 9.56 -35.42 16.22
CA PRO A 740 8.77 -36.14 15.23
C PRO A 740 8.96 -35.50 13.85
N ARG A 741 8.52 -36.20 12.80
CA ARG A 741 8.54 -35.68 11.43
C ARG A 741 7.71 -34.41 11.28
N ASP A 742 6.57 -34.35 11.96
CA ASP A 742 5.67 -33.20 11.99
C ASP A 742 5.45 -32.77 13.45
N MET A 743 6.16 -31.72 13.84
CA MET A 743 6.08 -31.17 15.20
C MET A 743 4.73 -30.50 15.47
N ARG A 744 4.12 -29.88 14.44
CA ARG A 744 2.82 -29.22 14.58
C ARG A 744 1.74 -30.24 14.88
N ALA A 745 1.69 -31.31 14.10
CA ALA A 745 0.73 -32.40 14.31
C ALA A 745 0.87 -33.00 15.71
N ALA A 746 2.11 -33.29 16.15
CA ALA A 746 2.35 -33.84 17.48
C ALA A 746 1.88 -32.91 18.61
N LEU A 747 2.07 -31.60 18.48
CA LEU A 747 1.58 -30.62 19.46
C LEU A 747 0.06 -30.44 19.41
N GLN A 748 -0.55 -30.54 18.23
CA GLN A 748 -2.01 -30.54 18.08
C GLN A 748 -2.64 -31.77 18.73
N ASP A 749 -2.13 -32.96 18.44
CA ASP A 749 -2.59 -34.21 19.04
C ASP A 749 -2.47 -34.18 20.57
N TRP A 750 -1.37 -33.62 21.09
CA TRP A 750 -1.18 -33.44 22.53
C TRP A 750 -2.21 -32.46 23.11
N ALA A 751 -2.45 -31.33 22.45
CA ALA A 751 -3.42 -30.33 22.88
C ALA A 751 -4.84 -30.90 22.91
N GLU A 752 -5.24 -31.63 21.87
CA GLU A 752 -6.55 -32.30 21.79
C GLU A 752 -6.71 -33.35 22.90
N THR A 753 -5.70 -34.18 23.11
CA THR A 753 -5.70 -35.22 24.16
C THR A 753 -5.85 -34.63 25.57
N ASN A 754 -5.28 -33.44 25.79
CA ASN A 754 -5.30 -32.75 27.10
C ASN A 754 -6.41 -31.70 27.22
N GLY A 755 -7.27 -31.57 26.20
CA GLY A 755 -8.38 -30.61 26.17
C GLY A 755 -7.94 -29.15 26.26
N VAL A 756 -6.85 -28.79 25.57
CA VAL A 756 -6.37 -27.41 25.46
C VAL A 756 -7.17 -26.67 24.38
N GLU A 757 -7.71 -25.51 24.73
CA GLU A 757 -8.55 -24.68 23.87
C GLU A 757 -7.68 -23.85 22.90
N LEU A 758 -7.42 -24.41 21.71
CA LEU A 758 -6.62 -23.75 20.68
C LEU A 758 -7.42 -22.87 19.71
N ALA A 759 -8.74 -23.05 19.61
CA ALA A 759 -9.57 -22.35 18.61
C ALA A 759 -11.04 -22.18 18.99
#